data_AF-X0BDW5-F1
#
_entry.id   AF-X0BDW5-F1
#
_cell.length_a   1.000
_cell.length_b   1.000
_cell.length_c   1.000
_cell.angle_alpha   90.00
_cell.angle_beta   90.00
_cell.angle_gamma   90.00
#
_symmetry.space_group_name_H-M   'P 1'
#
loop_
_entity.id
_entity.type
_entity.pdbx_description
1 polymer ?
#
loop_
_entity_poly.entity_id
_entity_poly.type
_entity_poly.pdbx_seq_one_letter_code
_entity_poly.pdbx_strand_id
1 'polypeptide(L)'
;MHRMLISKLSGLLDRPVYLLPFSRDIRMNTQRAEAIHRLVTRCRNEGGVLMVQPEHLLSLQLMELECHLSSNKEAAERLSSIRELFDHVSRDIVDESDENFSVKFELIYTLGQQCSIEDSPSRWVVIQEVLGLVAQFAGEAKSEFSKSLEFDDRNNGRYPIVRFLQADAGEVVLDRIANRICKTGMCGFPISNQPEKLRSAVYRYITRWKLKKVDTKLVETSLFFDGAAIGRILLLRGLFAGGILAFALGQKRWRVNYGIDPHCETGTKLAVPFRAKDSPTPRSEFSHPDVVITLTCLSYYYGGLDEEALFSAFSILTKSDNARVEYHEWTRTAPNLPLSFRTLEGVNLRDRVQFKEEIYPRLCFSKSAIDYYLSHLVFSKEAKEFPHKLSASGWDLAKIKDNPTTGFSGTNDSRYVLPTDIKQLDLPEQKHTNALVLSHLLQSQNGVTLVPQEAKGTPFNSRMLLDMISGMNTQTRVILDVGAQVIDLTNLEFAKQWLARYQDDDNTQAVVCFNEDDEIIVLDRSGKVEELETSPFVEHMDRCLVFLDESHTRGTDLKLPPNYRAVVTLGAGLTKDRLVQACMRMRKLGKGQSVEFYVPWEIEQKIIRLKPQEKAARREIAISDVLSWVITETCLDLRKAIPLWVNQGVRFSRQQLFWSQKKRDAVSRWAEQFLEDEAQTLDQRYRPRAGRITLDSLLDKAGALMTKELRARCDEFGLTELHTASLQEEQERELSPETEQERQVEKPPAAEPETHFFSQSMKDWILKGSSLIDITLFQAEHKPAFQTLNNTSAAQYFNVQAFPRTVRATLDFAKTVKGTFGTRNYSDCFQRPVQWILTNKCQAESVCLVIISPFEAQELLPLIERSQHVTLHLYAPRVNLAFQSLDHLQLYRLSGKPTLDATPRSVVAFLNLFSGQLYLSSFQDYTDVCDLLGLAWGAADESVILGPDGFIPPGVRGSVVNKSVFSQSPVQFLRLLMEKIRQDCGSIEKTDIGKIFEGMRLLEDDFKGRS
;
A
#
# COMPACT_ATOMS: atom_id res chain seq x y z
N MET A 1 24.09 -20.57 18.01
CA MET A 1 25.27 -20.97 17.19
C MET A 1 26.59 -20.30 17.62
N HIS A 2 26.65 -18.97 17.77
CA HIS A 2 27.88 -18.23 18.12
C HIS A 2 28.64 -18.79 19.34
N ARG A 3 27.96 -18.97 20.49
CA ARG A 3 28.57 -19.57 21.71
C ARG A 3 29.13 -20.97 21.47
N MET A 4 28.45 -21.78 20.64
CA MET A 4 28.90 -23.13 20.28
C MET A 4 30.17 -23.09 19.44
N LEU A 5 30.23 -22.21 18.43
CA LEU A 5 31.43 -22.08 17.58
C LEU A 5 32.63 -21.57 18.36
N ILE A 6 32.46 -20.58 19.26
CA ILE A 6 33.51 -20.16 20.18
C ILE A 6 33.99 -21.37 20.99
N SER A 7 33.09 -22.06 21.69
CA SER A 7 33.46 -23.23 22.51
C SER A 7 34.21 -24.32 21.74
N LYS A 8 33.84 -24.59 20.48
CA LYS A 8 34.45 -25.65 19.67
C LYS A 8 35.74 -25.23 18.95
N LEU A 9 35.80 -24.01 18.43
CA LEU A 9 36.89 -23.53 17.57
C LEU A 9 37.97 -22.78 18.34
N SER A 10 37.58 -21.93 19.30
CA SER A 10 38.55 -21.19 20.14
C SER A 10 39.08 -22.02 21.30
N GLY A 11 38.58 -23.26 21.47
CA GLY A 11 39.12 -24.26 22.39
C GLY A 11 40.30 -25.01 21.76
N LEU A 12 40.11 -26.31 21.49
CA LEU A 12 41.18 -27.22 21.03
C LEU A 12 41.84 -26.84 19.69
N LEU A 13 41.15 -26.10 18.81
CA LEU A 13 41.67 -25.73 17.49
C LEU A 13 42.42 -24.38 17.49
N ASP A 14 42.36 -23.64 18.60
CA ASP A 14 42.99 -22.31 18.79
C ASP A 14 42.76 -21.35 17.61
N ARG A 15 41.52 -21.33 17.09
CA ARG A 15 41.13 -20.43 16.00
C ARG A 15 40.25 -19.30 16.53
N PRO A 16 40.66 -18.02 16.38
CA PRO A 16 39.83 -16.89 16.78
C PRO A 16 38.58 -16.79 15.89
N VAL A 17 37.44 -16.48 16.50
CA VAL A 17 36.18 -16.23 15.79
C VAL A 17 35.95 -14.72 15.73
N TYR A 18 35.86 -14.19 14.52
CA TYR A 18 35.61 -12.79 14.22
C TYR A 18 34.15 -12.58 13.83
N LEU A 19 33.59 -11.42 14.16
CA LEU A 19 32.29 -10.97 13.69
C LEU A 19 32.48 -9.75 12.77
N LEU A 20 31.67 -9.68 11.72
CA LEU A 20 31.58 -8.51 10.85
C LEU A 20 30.10 -8.16 10.63
N PRO A 21 29.42 -7.61 11.65
CA PRO A 21 28.11 -7.00 11.44
C PRO A 21 28.29 -5.76 10.55
N PHE A 22 27.55 -5.71 9.46
CA PHE A 22 27.64 -4.61 8.49
C PHE A 22 26.28 -4.33 7.87
N SER A 23 25.87 -3.07 7.90
CA SER A 23 24.64 -2.56 7.27
C SER A 23 24.91 -1.20 6.63
N ARG A 24 23.98 -0.74 5.78
CA ARG A 24 24.01 0.61 5.21
C ARG A 24 24.01 1.73 6.24
N ASP A 25 23.49 1.49 7.45
CA ASP A 25 23.42 2.46 8.55
C ASP A 25 24.80 3.02 8.93
N ILE A 26 25.85 2.24 8.66
CA ILE A 26 27.23 2.65 8.87
C ILE A 26 27.60 3.72 7.83
N ARG A 27 27.57 4.99 8.25
CA ARG A 27 28.06 6.12 7.42
C ARG A 27 29.52 5.89 7.01
N MET A 28 29.74 5.47 5.77
CA MET A 28 31.05 5.01 5.34
C MET A 28 32.03 6.17 5.12
N ASN A 29 33.27 5.97 5.58
CA ASN A 29 34.39 6.89 5.33
C ASN A 29 35.71 6.11 5.22
N THR A 30 36.77 6.77 4.75
CA THR A 30 38.08 6.12 4.54
C THR A 30 38.62 5.46 5.81
N GLN A 31 38.44 6.06 6.98
CA GLN A 31 38.91 5.51 8.26
C GLN A 31 38.18 4.23 8.66
N ARG A 32 36.85 4.19 8.48
CA ARG A 32 36.02 3.01 8.77
C ARG A 32 36.31 1.88 7.79
N ALA A 33 36.43 2.19 6.49
CA ALA A 33 36.82 1.21 5.47
C ALA A 33 38.21 0.60 5.79
N GLU A 34 39.17 1.43 6.21
CA GLU A 34 40.49 0.99 6.65
C GLU A 34 40.43 0.10 7.92
N ALA A 35 39.54 0.40 8.88
CA ALA A 35 39.34 -0.43 10.06
C ALA A 35 38.81 -1.83 9.70
N ILE A 36 37.83 -1.91 8.78
CA ILE A 36 37.31 -3.18 8.26
C ILE A 36 38.43 -3.95 7.57
N HIS A 37 39.20 -3.28 6.71
CA HIS A 37 40.32 -3.90 5.99
C HIS A 37 41.37 -4.48 6.97
N ARG A 38 41.70 -3.76 8.05
CA ARG A 38 42.61 -4.25 9.09
C ARG A 38 42.05 -5.46 9.83
N LEU A 39 40.76 -5.46 10.16
CA LEU A 39 40.09 -6.60 10.82
C LEU A 39 40.13 -7.85 9.94
N VAL A 40 39.79 -7.72 8.67
CA VAL A 40 39.83 -8.83 7.69
C VAL A 40 41.27 -9.33 7.48
N THR A 41 42.24 -8.41 7.36
CA THR A 41 43.66 -8.77 7.22
C THR A 41 44.18 -9.50 8.45
N ARG A 42 43.79 -9.07 9.65
CA ARG A 42 44.16 -9.74 10.90
C ARG A 42 43.56 -11.14 10.99
N CYS A 43 42.26 -11.26 10.71
CA CYS A 43 41.57 -12.55 10.66
C CYS A 43 42.28 -13.53 9.71
N ARG A 44 42.70 -13.06 8.53
CA ARG A 44 43.50 -13.85 7.59
C ARG A 44 44.84 -14.29 8.19
N ASN A 45 45.61 -13.35 8.75
CA ASN A 45 46.95 -13.64 9.26
C ASN A 45 46.95 -14.62 10.44
N GLU A 46 45.90 -14.61 11.25
CA GLU A 46 45.69 -15.55 12.37
C GLU A 46 45.01 -16.86 11.92
N GLY A 47 44.55 -16.93 10.66
CA GLY A 47 43.73 -18.03 10.15
C GLY A 47 42.44 -18.24 10.96
N GLY A 48 41.83 -17.12 11.38
CA GLY A 48 40.57 -17.09 12.12
C GLY A 48 39.35 -17.40 11.25
N VAL A 49 38.21 -17.60 11.91
CA VAL A 49 36.91 -17.85 11.29
C VAL A 49 36.07 -16.59 11.36
N LEU A 50 35.63 -16.09 10.20
CA LEU A 50 34.75 -14.93 10.12
C LEU A 50 33.29 -15.39 10.08
N MET A 51 32.54 -15.12 11.15
CA MET A 51 31.12 -15.42 11.24
C MET A 51 30.31 -14.19 10.83
N VAL A 52 29.56 -14.33 9.73
CA VAL A 52 28.78 -13.27 9.09
C VAL A 52 27.42 -13.77 8.66
N GLN A 53 26.46 -12.87 8.58
CA GLN A 53 25.16 -13.12 7.95
C GLN A 53 25.23 -12.75 6.46
N PRO A 54 24.42 -13.37 5.59
CA PRO A 54 24.35 -13.07 4.15
C PRO A 54 24.25 -11.58 3.84
N GLU A 55 23.35 -10.88 4.51
CA GLU A 55 23.05 -9.45 4.38
C GLU A 55 24.29 -8.58 4.60
N HIS A 56 25.19 -8.95 5.52
CA HIS A 56 26.41 -8.18 5.78
C HIS A 56 27.37 -8.18 4.59
N LEU A 57 27.49 -9.32 3.90
CA LEU A 57 28.37 -9.44 2.73
C LEU A 57 27.78 -8.71 1.52
N LEU A 58 26.47 -8.85 1.31
CA LEU A 58 25.75 -8.14 0.25
C LEU A 58 25.79 -6.62 0.48
N SER A 59 25.56 -6.16 1.71
CA SER A 59 25.59 -4.76 2.11
C SER A 59 26.98 -4.16 1.91
N LEU A 60 28.05 -4.89 2.21
CA LEU A 60 29.42 -4.45 1.93
C LEU A 60 29.69 -4.28 0.42
N GLN A 61 29.17 -5.18 -0.43
CA GLN A 61 29.27 -5.07 -1.89
C GLN A 61 28.49 -3.87 -2.42
N LEU A 62 27.27 -3.64 -1.94
CA LEU A 62 26.45 -2.49 -2.35
C LEU A 62 27.05 -1.16 -1.87
N MET A 63 27.65 -1.15 -0.68
CA MET A 63 28.34 0.03 -0.14
C MET A 63 29.57 0.44 -0.98
N GLU A 64 30.30 -0.52 -1.57
CA GLU A 64 31.38 -0.20 -2.53
C GLU A 64 30.83 0.62 -3.71
N LEU A 65 29.71 0.18 -4.28
CA LEU A 65 29.05 0.85 -5.40
C LEU A 65 28.50 2.22 -4.99
N GLU A 66 27.84 2.32 -3.84
CA GLU A 66 27.35 3.59 -3.31
C GLU A 66 28.49 4.58 -3.06
N CYS A 67 29.62 4.13 -2.50
CA CYS A 67 30.79 4.98 -2.30
C CYS A 67 31.36 5.49 -3.64
N HIS A 68 31.33 4.68 -4.70
CA HIS A 68 31.74 5.09 -6.05
C HIS A 68 30.77 6.07 -6.72
N LEU A 69 29.47 5.94 -6.47
CA LEU A 69 28.44 6.87 -6.94
C LEU A 69 28.48 8.20 -6.17
N SER A 70 28.91 8.13 -4.91
CA SER A 70 29.19 9.30 -4.07
C SER A 70 30.60 9.88 -4.35
N SER A 71 30.89 11.07 -3.83
CA SER A 71 32.22 11.68 -3.95
C SER A 71 33.31 11.03 -3.07
N ASN A 72 33.07 9.85 -2.47
CA ASN A 72 33.96 9.20 -1.49
C ASN A 72 34.83 8.09 -2.12
N LYS A 73 35.69 8.47 -3.06
CA LYS A 73 36.48 7.52 -3.88
C LYS A 73 37.47 6.69 -3.07
N GLU A 74 38.11 7.28 -2.06
CA GLU A 74 39.11 6.57 -1.25
C GLU A 74 38.49 5.42 -0.43
N ALA A 75 37.31 5.65 0.15
CA ALA A 75 36.59 4.59 0.85
C ALA A 75 36.18 3.47 -0.12
N ALA A 76 35.74 3.82 -1.33
CA ALA A 76 35.38 2.86 -2.37
C ALA A 76 36.57 1.98 -2.80
N GLU A 77 37.78 2.56 -2.95
CA GLU A 77 39.00 1.81 -3.27
C GLU A 77 39.37 0.82 -2.16
N ARG A 78 39.21 1.21 -0.89
CA ARG A 78 39.45 0.33 0.25
C ARG A 78 38.42 -0.82 0.32
N LEU A 79 37.14 -0.53 0.10
CA LEU A 79 36.10 -1.57 0.02
C LEU A 79 36.33 -2.52 -1.15
N SER A 80 36.74 -2.02 -2.31
CA SER A 80 37.14 -2.83 -3.46
C SER A 80 38.28 -3.80 -3.09
N SER A 81 39.27 -3.32 -2.34
CA SER A 81 40.40 -4.15 -1.87
C SER A 81 39.92 -5.27 -0.93
N ILE A 82 38.93 -4.99 -0.07
CA ILE A 82 38.33 -5.99 0.83
C ILE A 82 37.56 -7.05 0.02
N ARG A 83 36.74 -6.64 -0.95
CA ARG A 83 36.00 -7.56 -1.81
C ARG A 83 36.95 -8.48 -2.59
N GLU A 84 38.00 -7.94 -3.20
CA GLU A 84 39.02 -8.73 -3.90
C GLU A 84 39.72 -9.73 -2.97
N LEU A 85 39.99 -9.33 -1.72
CA LEU A 85 40.56 -10.24 -0.73
C LEU A 85 39.62 -11.42 -0.41
N PHE A 86 38.30 -11.17 -0.31
CA PHE A 86 37.34 -12.26 -0.19
C PHE A 86 37.34 -13.16 -1.42
N ASP A 87 37.39 -12.60 -2.63
CA ASP A 87 37.31 -13.39 -3.87
C ASP A 87 38.53 -14.33 -4.05
N HIS A 88 39.71 -13.92 -3.61
CA HIS A 88 40.97 -14.66 -3.81
C HIS A 88 41.43 -15.49 -2.60
N VAL A 89 41.07 -15.10 -1.37
CA VAL A 89 41.67 -15.68 -0.15
C VAL A 89 40.65 -16.37 0.76
N SER A 90 39.37 -16.02 0.69
CA SER A 90 38.36 -16.63 1.55
C SER A 90 37.90 -17.99 1.01
N ARG A 91 37.42 -18.85 1.91
CA ARG A 91 36.67 -20.07 1.59
C ARG A 91 35.37 -20.04 2.36
N ASP A 92 34.25 -20.01 1.66
CA ASP A 92 32.93 -19.90 2.29
C ASP A 92 32.39 -21.26 2.69
N ILE A 93 31.87 -21.33 3.92
CA ILE A 93 31.11 -22.47 4.45
C ILE A 93 29.74 -21.95 4.84
N VAL A 94 28.70 -22.44 4.16
CA VAL A 94 27.32 -21.96 4.33
C VAL A 94 26.50 -23.06 4.98
N ASP A 95 26.03 -22.82 6.21
CA ASP A 95 25.01 -23.67 6.85
C ASP A 95 23.62 -23.24 6.36
N GLU A 96 22.63 -24.14 6.35
CA GLU A 96 21.27 -23.86 5.84
C GLU A 96 21.28 -23.15 4.46
N SER A 97 22.06 -23.69 3.52
CA SER A 97 22.31 -23.05 2.21
C SER A 97 21.05 -22.88 1.35
N ASP A 98 20.00 -23.64 1.63
CA ASP A 98 18.66 -23.50 1.06
C ASP A 98 17.97 -22.19 1.45
N GLU A 99 18.18 -21.70 2.68
CA GLU A 99 17.66 -20.41 3.13
C GLU A 99 18.57 -19.25 2.70
N ASN A 100 19.88 -19.41 2.87
CA ASN A 100 20.85 -18.33 2.58
C ASN A 100 20.96 -17.99 1.08
N PHE A 101 20.68 -18.94 0.20
CA PHE A 101 20.58 -18.71 -1.25
C PHE A 101 19.13 -18.59 -1.74
N SER A 102 18.17 -18.41 -0.83
CA SER A 102 16.75 -18.29 -1.19
C SER A 102 16.52 -17.10 -2.12
N VAL A 103 15.78 -17.35 -3.20
CA VAL A 103 15.38 -16.30 -4.17
C VAL A 103 14.33 -15.35 -3.61
N LYS A 104 13.73 -15.68 -2.47
CA LYS A 104 12.79 -14.82 -1.74
C LYS A 104 13.52 -13.66 -1.04
N PHE A 105 14.84 -13.73 -0.92
CA PHE A 105 15.66 -12.73 -0.28
C PHE A 105 16.48 -11.95 -1.30
N GLU A 106 16.42 -10.62 -1.21
CA GLU A 106 17.20 -9.70 -2.02
C GLU A 106 17.47 -8.44 -1.20
N LEU A 107 18.73 -8.00 -1.17
CA LEU A 107 19.15 -6.78 -0.49
C LEU A 107 19.16 -5.60 -1.46
N ILE A 108 18.54 -4.49 -1.06
CA ILE A 108 18.37 -3.31 -1.91
C ILE A 108 18.84 -2.03 -1.22
N TYR A 109 19.62 -1.24 -1.94
CA TYR A 109 19.96 0.14 -1.61
C TYR A 109 19.17 1.09 -2.50
N THR A 110 18.22 1.82 -1.94
CA THR A 110 17.55 2.90 -2.68
C THR A 110 18.42 4.14 -2.81
N LEU A 111 18.37 4.80 -3.98
CA LEU A 111 19.22 5.94 -4.32
C LEU A 111 18.42 7.07 -4.96
N GLY A 112 18.86 8.30 -4.69
CA GLY A 112 18.24 9.53 -5.17
C GLY A 112 17.32 10.19 -4.16
N GLN A 113 16.64 11.25 -4.59
CA GLN A 113 15.70 11.96 -3.73
C GLN A 113 14.38 11.19 -3.63
N GLN A 114 13.94 10.96 -2.40
CA GLN A 114 12.65 10.35 -2.11
C GLN A 114 11.51 11.22 -2.65
N CYS A 115 10.54 10.59 -3.34
CA CYS A 115 9.34 11.25 -3.83
C CYS A 115 8.07 10.50 -3.40
N SER A 116 6.93 11.19 -3.42
CA SER A 116 5.63 10.53 -3.26
C SER A 116 5.36 9.61 -4.43
N ILE A 117 4.71 8.48 -4.17
CA ILE A 117 4.30 7.53 -5.20
C ILE A 117 3.35 8.22 -6.20
N GLU A 118 3.47 7.90 -7.49
CA GLU A 118 2.58 8.41 -8.54
C GLU A 118 1.08 8.24 -8.18
N ASP A 119 0.27 9.24 -8.53
CA ASP A 119 -1.18 9.32 -8.31
C ASP A 119 -1.60 9.35 -6.82
N SER A 120 -0.69 9.73 -5.92
CA SER A 120 -1.01 10.02 -4.52
C SER A 120 -1.76 11.35 -4.37
N PRO A 121 -2.83 11.45 -3.55
CA PRO A 121 -3.38 10.44 -2.65
C PRO A 121 -4.41 9.48 -3.27
N SER A 122 -4.87 9.73 -4.51
CA SER A 122 -5.90 8.94 -5.19
C SER A 122 -5.63 7.43 -5.15
N ARG A 123 -4.36 7.05 -5.26
CA ARG A 123 -3.90 5.66 -5.29
C ARG A 123 -4.37 4.82 -4.11
N TRP A 124 -4.18 5.29 -2.87
CA TRP A 124 -4.66 4.56 -1.69
C TRP A 124 -6.16 4.75 -1.45
N VAL A 125 -6.73 5.89 -1.83
CA VAL A 125 -8.18 6.14 -1.70
C VAL A 125 -8.98 5.13 -2.55
N VAL A 126 -8.55 4.89 -3.80
CA VAL A 126 -9.17 3.89 -4.69
C VAL A 126 -9.07 2.49 -4.08
N ILE A 127 -7.92 2.11 -3.53
CA ILE A 127 -7.74 0.81 -2.87
C ILE A 127 -8.68 0.68 -1.65
N GLN A 128 -8.76 1.70 -0.80
CA GLN A 128 -9.64 1.72 0.38
C GLN A 128 -11.12 1.61 0.00
N GLU A 129 -11.55 2.26 -1.09
CA GLU A 129 -12.94 2.17 -1.60
C GLU A 129 -13.23 0.76 -2.15
N VAL A 130 -12.31 0.18 -2.92
CA VAL A 130 -12.42 -1.19 -3.45
C VAL A 130 -12.48 -2.21 -2.32
N LEU A 131 -11.68 -2.06 -1.26
CA LEU A 131 -11.75 -2.92 -0.06
C LEU A 131 -13.10 -2.78 0.65
N GLY A 132 -13.71 -1.59 0.67
CA GLY A 132 -15.09 -1.43 1.13
C GLY A 132 -16.08 -2.30 0.36
N LEU A 133 -15.94 -2.38 -0.97
CA LEU A 133 -16.76 -3.26 -1.82
C LEU A 133 -16.43 -4.74 -1.60
N VAL A 134 -15.17 -5.10 -1.32
CA VAL A 134 -14.78 -6.48 -0.97
C VAL A 134 -15.56 -6.96 0.25
N ALA A 135 -15.61 -6.18 1.33
CA ALA A 135 -16.36 -6.54 2.53
C ALA A 135 -17.85 -6.78 2.24
N GLN A 136 -18.46 -5.92 1.42
CA GLN A 136 -19.86 -6.05 1.03
C GLN A 136 -20.13 -7.32 0.21
N PHE A 137 -19.45 -7.47 -0.94
CA PHE A 137 -19.75 -8.55 -1.88
C PHE A 137 -19.26 -9.92 -1.39
N ALA A 138 -18.23 -9.97 -0.54
CA ALA A 138 -17.87 -11.20 0.15
C ALA A 138 -18.95 -11.61 1.17
N GLY A 139 -19.54 -10.65 1.88
CA GLY A 139 -20.68 -10.91 2.78
C GLY A 139 -21.89 -11.48 2.05
N GLU A 140 -22.24 -10.92 0.89
CA GLU A 140 -23.30 -11.43 0.01
C GLU A 140 -23.00 -12.84 -0.51
N ALA A 141 -21.73 -13.14 -0.82
CA ALA A 141 -21.27 -14.41 -1.36
C ALA A 141 -21.05 -15.51 -0.30
N LYS A 142 -21.05 -15.18 1.00
CA LYS A 142 -20.76 -16.11 2.11
C LYS A 142 -21.60 -17.38 2.08
N SER A 143 -22.89 -17.26 1.79
CA SER A 143 -23.81 -18.41 1.74
C SER A 143 -23.60 -19.29 0.51
N GLU A 144 -23.35 -18.66 -0.65
CA GLU A 144 -23.11 -19.33 -1.94
C GLU A 144 -21.78 -20.08 -1.96
N PHE A 145 -20.73 -19.48 -1.36
CA PHE A 145 -19.36 -19.98 -1.39
C PHE A 145 -18.82 -20.39 -0.01
N SER A 146 -19.66 -20.95 0.87
CA SER A 146 -19.30 -21.36 2.24
C SER A 146 -18.08 -22.29 2.37
N LYS A 147 -17.68 -22.96 1.29
CA LYS A 147 -16.51 -23.86 1.22
C LYS A 147 -15.25 -23.22 0.62
N SER A 148 -15.43 -22.12 -0.10
CA SER A 148 -14.43 -21.47 -0.95
C SER A 148 -14.06 -20.07 -0.45
N LEU A 149 -14.86 -19.52 0.47
CA LEU A 149 -14.71 -18.19 1.06
C LEU A 149 -14.72 -18.30 2.59
N GLU A 150 -13.70 -17.74 3.22
CA GLU A 150 -13.69 -17.47 4.66
C GLU A 150 -14.14 -16.02 4.88
N PHE A 151 -15.15 -15.84 5.75
CA PHE A 151 -15.72 -14.53 6.06
C PHE A 151 -16.05 -14.46 7.56
N ASP A 152 -15.22 -13.75 8.32
CA ASP A 152 -15.40 -13.53 9.77
C ASP A 152 -16.04 -12.17 10.04
N ASP A 153 -17.31 -12.18 10.43
CA ASP A 153 -18.13 -11.03 10.76
C ASP A 153 -18.62 -11.04 12.22
N ARG A 154 -17.96 -11.80 13.11
CA ARG A 154 -18.40 -11.96 14.52
C ARG A 154 -18.44 -10.66 15.32
N ASN A 155 -17.69 -9.63 14.90
CA ASN A 155 -17.57 -8.36 15.61
C ASN A 155 -18.29 -7.23 14.84
N ASN A 156 -19.44 -6.79 15.35
CA ASN A 156 -20.18 -5.68 14.77
C ASN A 156 -19.36 -4.38 14.76
N GLY A 157 -19.33 -3.70 13.61
CA GLY A 157 -18.60 -2.44 13.42
C GLY A 157 -17.13 -2.59 13.03
N ARG A 158 -16.60 -3.82 12.98
CA ARG A 158 -15.25 -4.12 12.48
C ARG A 158 -15.31 -4.58 11.03
N TYR A 159 -14.27 -4.27 10.27
CA TYR A 159 -14.10 -4.80 8.92
C TYR A 159 -13.94 -6.33 8.97
N PRO A 160 -14.69 -7.11 8.16
CA PRO A 160 -14.68 -8.56 8.24
C PRO A 160 -13.34 -9.14 7.74
N ILE A 161 -12.87 -10.24 8.34
CA ILE A 161 -11.72 -10.96 7.79
C ILE A 161 -12.19 -11.75 6.59
N VAL A 162 -11.65 -11.44 5.41
CA VAL A 162 -12.02 -12.08 4.14
C VAL A 162 -10.83 -12.86 3.59
N ARG A 163 -11.03 -14.15 3.26
CA ARG A 163 -10.05 -14.93 2.50
C ARG A 163 -10.66 -15.79 1.40
N PHE A 164 -10.03 -15.77 0.23
CA PHE A 164 -10.38 -16.64 -0.88
C PHE A 164 -9.62 -17.96 -0.78
N LEU A 165 -10.29 -19.00 -0.29
CA LEU A 165 -9.71 -20.34 -0.15
C LEU A 165 -9.57 -21.04 -1.52
N GLN A 166 -10.42 -20.66 -2.47
CA GLN A 166 -10.46 -21.21 -3.82
C GLN A 166 -10.71 -20.11 -4.86
N ALA A 167 -10.24 -20.35 -6.09
CA ALA A 167 -10.30 -19.37 -7.18
C ALA A 167 -11.72 -19.03 -7.63
N ASP A 168 -12.66 -19.98 -7.55
CA ASP A 168 -14.07 -19.79 -7.92
C ASP A 168 -14.75 -18.66 -7.14
N ALA A 169 -14.58 -18.65 -5.81
CA ALA A 169 -15.12 -17.58 -4.97
C ALA A 169 -14.46 -16.23 -5.26
N GLY A 170 -13.13 -16.22 -5.39
CA GLY A 170 -12.38 -15.01 -5.70
C GLY A 170 -12.78 -14.40 -7.04
N GLU A 171 -12.87 -15.21 -8.11
CA GLU A 171 -13.28 -14.77 -9.44
C GLU A 171 -14.68 -14.16 -9.44
N VAL A 172 -15.66 -14.81 -8.78
CA VAL A 172 -17.04 -14.32 -8.75
C VAL A 172 -17.17 -13.03 -7.92
N VAL A 173 -16.56 -12.97 -6.75
CA VAL A 173 -16.62 -11.77 -5.89
C VAL A 173 -15.93 -10.58 -6.58
N LEU A 174 -14.73 -10.78 -7.12
CA LEU A 174 -13.99 -9.73 -7.81
C LEU A 174 -14.70 -9.28 -9.11
N ASP A 175 -15.35 -10.20 -9.82
CA ASP A 175 -16.17 -9.87 -10.99
C ASP A 175 -17.38 -9.00 -10.62
N ARG A 176 -18.11 -9.35 -9.55
CA ARG A 176 -19.24 -8.56 -9.03
C ARG A 176 -18.81 -7.14 -8.66
N ILE A 177 -17.66 -6.99 -8.02
CA ILE A 177 -17.09 -5.69 -7.65
C ILE A 177 -16.75 -4.88 -8.90
N ALA A 178 -16.00 -5.44 -9.85
CA ALA A 178 -15.63 -4.75 -11.09
C ALA A 178 -16.88 -4.33 -11.90
N ASN A 179 -17.91 -5.19 -11.93
CA ASN A 179 -19.20 -4.90 -12.56
C ASN A 179 -19.93 -3.76 -11.84
N ARG A 180 -19.96 -3.76 -10.50
CA ARG A 180 -20.52 -2.65 -9.69
C ARG A 180 -19.82 -1.34 -10.02
N ILE A 181 -18.49 -1.31 -10.01
CA ILE A 181 -17.68 -0.13 -10.33
C ILE A 181 -18.01 0.38 -11.74
N CYS A 182 -18.01 -0.48 -12.76
CA CYS A 182 -18.33 -0.08 -14.13
C CYS A 182 -19.81 0.30 -14.34
N LYS A 183 -20.70 -0.05 -13.41
CA LYS A 183 -22.12 0.34 -13.44
C LYS A 183 -22.38 1.68 -12.80
N THR A 184 -21.74 1.97 -11.68
CA THR A 184 -22.06 3.14 -10.85
C THR A 184 -20.99 4.21 -10.83
N GLY A 185 -19.77 3.85 -11.20
CA GLY A 185 -18.59 4.69 -10.94
C GLY A 185 -18.09 4.58 -9.51
N MET A 186 -17.01 5.32 -9.26
CA MET A 186 -16.36 5.56 -7.97
C MET A 186 -15.99 7.05 -7.87
N CYS A 187 -15.51 7.50 -6.71
CA CYS A 187 -15.03 8.88 -6.58
C CYS A 187 -13.89 9.15 -7.60
N GLY A 188 -14.08 10.17 -8.44
CA GLY A 188 -13.17 10.50 -9.53
C GLY A 188 -13.09 9.49 -10.68
N PHE A 189 -13.95 8.47 -10.68
CA PHE A 189 -14.09 7.53 -11.78
C PHE A 189 -15.54 7.46 -12.26
N PRO A 190 -16.03 8.48 -12.98
CA PRO A 190 -17.43 8.60 -13.39
C PRO A 190 -17.77 7.74 -14.62
N ILE A 191 -17.31 6.48 -14.64
CA ILE A 191 -17.51 5.54 -15.75
C ILE A 191 -19.00 5.24 -15.99
N SER A 192 -19.87 5.41 -14.99
CA SER A 192 -21.32 5.26 -15.13
C SER A 192 -21.97 6.28 -16.06
N ASN A 193 -21.27 7.37 -16.38
CA ASN A 193 -21.76 8.40 -17.31
C ASN A 193 -21.38 8.09 -18.77
N GLN A 194 -20.56 7.07 -19.01
CA GLN A 194 -20.09 6.71 -20.35
C GLN A 194 -21.05 5.74 -21.05
N PRO A 195 -21.01 5.67 -22.41
CA PRO A 195 -21.77 4.68 -23.18
C PRO A 195 -21.52 3.24 -22.72
N GLU A 196 -22.54 2.38 -22.76
CA GLU A 196 -22.47 0.96 -22.41
C GLU A 196 -21.36 0.24 -23.18
N LYS A 197 -21.14 0.62 -24.45
CA LYS A 197 -20.04 0.07 -25.26
C LYS A 197 -18.67 0.35 -24.64
N LEU A 198 -18.44 1.58 -24.16
CA LEU A 198 -17.18 1.97 -23.52
C LEU A 198 -17.08 1.35 -22.12
N ARG A 199 -18.16 1.39 -21.33
CA ARG A 199 -18.23 0.75 -20.00
C ARG A 199 -17.88 -0.72 -20.06
N SER A 200 -18.45 -1.44 -21.02
CA SER A 200 -18.18 -2.87 -21.24
C SER A 200 -16.72 -3.13 -21.66
N ALA A 201 -16.13 -2.22 -22.43
CA ALA A 201 -14.72 -2.33 -22.84
C ALA A 201 -13.77 -2.03 -21.68
N VAL A 202 -14.05 -1.01 -20.87
CA VAL A 202 -13.32 -0.70 -19.64
C VAL A 202 -13.42 -1.85 -18.63
N TYR A 203 -14.62 -2.42 -18.43
CA TYR A 203 -14.79 -3.61 -17.60
C TYR A 203 -13.90 -4.77 -18.09
N ARG A 204 -13.87 -5.07 -19.39
CA ARG A 204 -12.94 -6.08 -19.95
C ARG A 204 -11.48 -5.68 -19.76
N TYR A 205 -11.16 -4.40 -19.92
CA TYR A 205 -9.82 -3.84 -19.76
C TYR A 205 -9.30 -4.00 -18.34
N ILE A 206 -10.12 -3.84 -17.30
CA ILE A 206 -9.66 -3.97 -15.92
C ILE A 206 -9.70 -5.41 -15.40
N THR A 207 -10.61 -6.27 -15.90
CA THR A 207 -10.79 -7.64 -15.40
C THR A 207 -9.97 -8.69 -16.13
N ARG A 208 -9.69 -8.51 -17.43
CA ARG A 208 -9.05 -9.55 -18.24
C ARG A 208 -7.57 -9.32 -18.41
N TRP A 209 -6.79 -10.37 -18.14
CA TRP A 209 -5.37 -10.38 -18.41
C TRP A 209 -5.08 -10.18 -19.92
N LYS A 210 -5.55 -11.11 -20.77
CA LYS A 210 -5.39 -11.06 -22.24
C LYS A 210 -6.54 -10.29 -22.87
N LEU A 211 -6.22 -9.17 -23.52
CA LEU A 211 -7.19 -8.30 -24.19
C LEU A 211 -7.21 -8.50 -25.70
N LYS A 212 -8.38 -8.31 -26.30
CA LYS A 212 -8.51 -8.18 -27.75
C LYS A 212 -8.01 -6.81 -28.16
N LYS A 213 -7.26 -6.71 -29.27
CA LYS A 213 -6.75 -5.44 -29.81
C LYS A 213 -7.84 -4.37 -29.98
N VAL A 214 -9.07 -4.80 -30.29
CA VAL A 214 -10.25 -3.92 -30.43
C VAL A 214 -10.61 -3.25 -29.10
N ASP A 215 -10.62 -3.99 -28.00
CA ASP A 215 -10.96 -3.47 -26.67
C ASP A 215 -9.89 -2.49 -26.18
N THR A 216 -8.60 -2.83 -26.35
CA THR A 216 -7.48 -1.94 -26.01
C THR A 216 -7.56 -0.64 -26.79
N LYS A 217 -7.76 -0.72 -28.12
CA LYS A 217 -7.88 0.48 -28.95
C LYS A 217 -9.08 1.34 -28.54
N LEU A 218 -10.24 0.73 -28.28
CA LEU A 218 -11.45 1.45 -27.91
C LEU A 218 -11.28 2.26 -26.61
N VAL A 219 -10.63 1.68 -25.60
CA VAL A 219 -10.37 2.36 -24.33
C VAL A 219 -9.29 3.43 -24.50
N GLU A 220 -8.13 3.06 -25.03
CA GLU A 220 -6.96 3.95 -25.06
C GLU A 220 -7.05 5.11 -26.05
N THR A 221 -7.93 5.03 -27.06
CA THR A 221 -8.21 6.17 -27.96
C THR A 221 -9.45 6.98 -27.54
N SER A 222 -10.10 6.63 -26.43
CA SER A 222 -11.26 7.37 -25.94
C SER A 222 -10.85 8.65 -25.23
N LEU A 223 -11.71 9.68 -25.28
CA LEU A 223 -11.52 10.92 -24.51
C LEU A 223 -11.53 10.70 -22.99
N PHE A 224 -12.07 9.57 -22.54
CA PHE A 224 -12.13 9.19 -21.13
C PHE A 224 -10.79 8.65 -20.60
N PHE A 225 -9.92 8.15 -21.48
CA PHE A 225 -8.60 7.63 -21.11
C PHE A 225 -7.55 8.76 -21.09
N ASP A 226 -7.82 9.79 -20.31
CA ASP A 226 -6.98 10.98 -20.17
C ASP A 226 -7.05 11.53 -18.73
N GLY A 227 -6.13 12.43 -18.38
CA GLY A 227 -6.06 13.08 -17.06
C GLY A 227 -6.07 12.08 -15.90
N ALA A 228 -6.85 12.34 -14.86
CA ALA A 228 -6.91 11.49 -13.66
C ALA A 228 -7.59 10.13 -13.87
N ALA A 229 -8.40 9.97 -14.93
CA ALA A 229 -9.08 8.71 -15.20
C ALA A 229 -8.11 7.60 -15.66
N ILE A 230 -6.99 7.94 -16.30
CA ILE A 230 -6.00 6.96 -16.73
C ILE A 230 -5.37 6.24 -15.52
N GLY A 231 -5.01 6.99 -14.47
CA GLY A 231 -4.45 6.44 -13.24
C GLY A 231 -5.40 5.45 -12.58
N ARG A 232 -6.68 5.83 -12.46
CA ARG A 232 -7.73 4.99 -11.89
C ARG A 232 -7.98 3.72 -12.71
N ILE A 233 -8.05 3.78 -14.04
CA ILE A 233 -8.22 2.60 -14.90
C ILE A 233 -7.04 1.63 -14.76
N LEU A 234 -5.82 2.16 -14.77
CA LEU A 234 -4.61 1.37 -14.66
C LEU A 234 -4.47 0.72 -13.27
N LEU A 235 -4.78 1.47 -12.21
CA LEU A 235 -4.79 0.96 -10.85
C LEU A 235 -5.85 -0.14 -10.66
N LEU A 236 -7.08 0.08 -11.12
CA LEU A 236 -8.13 -0.94 -11.08
C LEU A 236 -7.72 -2.18 -11.89
N ARG A 237 -7.09 -2.01 -13.05
CA ARG A 237 -6.52 -3.14 -13.81
C ARG A 237 -5.49 -3.90 -13.01
N GLY A 238 -4.62 -3.22 -12.26
CA GLY A 238 -3.67 -3.84 -11.33
C GLY A 238 -4.37 -4.66 -10.23
N LEU A 239 -5.39 -4.08 -9.60
CA LEU A 239 -6.16 -4.72 -8.54
C LEU A 239 -6.89 -5.99 -8.99
N PHE A 240 -7.48 -5.96 -10.19
CA PHE A 240 -8.26 -7.06 -10.76
C PHE A 240 -7.43 -7.96 -11.69
N ALA A 241 -7.18 -7.56 -12.94
CA ALA A 241 -6.44 -8.37 -13.92
C ALA A 241 -4.98 -8.62 -13.53
N GLY A 242 -4.35 -7.69 -12.83
CA GLY A 242 -2.99 -7.84 -12.28
C GLY A 242 -2.94 -8.81 -11.09
N GLY A 243 -4.09 -9.17 -10.51
CA GLY A 243 -4.20 -10.20 -9.49
C GLY A 243 -3.85 -9.76 -8.07
N ILE A 244 -3.69 -8.47 -7.79
CA ILE A 244 -3.29 -7.98 -6.46
C ILE A 244 -4.31 -8.36 -5.39
N LEU A 245 -5.61 -8.18 -5.65
CA LEU A 245 -6.64 -8.55 -4.68
C LEU A 245 -6.72 -10.06 -4.47
N ALA A 246 -6.64 -10.85 -5.56
CA ALA A 246 -6.62 -12.30 -5.50
C ALA A 246 -5.39 -12.82 -4.73
N PHE A 247 -4.25 -12.14 -4.88
CA PHE A 247 -3.03 -12.42 -4.12
C PHE A 247 -3.17 -12.07 -2.64
N ALA A 248 -3.56 -10.83 -2.32
CA ALA A 248 -3.66 -10.34 -0.94
C ALA A 248 -4.71 -11.10 -0.11
N LEU A 249 -5.86 -11.42 -0.70
CA LEU A 249 -6.96 -12.10 0.00
C LEU A 249 -6.91 -13.63 -0.13
N GLY A 250 -6.22 -14.18 -1.12
CA GLY A 250 -6.12 -15.62 -1.33
C GLY A 250 -4.83 -16.24 -0.78
N GLN A 251 -3.68 -15.65 -1.14
CA GLN A 251 -2.37 -16.24 -0.87
C GLN A 251 -1.73 -15.73 0.42
N LYS A 252 -2.06 -14.52 0.87
CA LYS A 252 -1.51 -13.95 2.10
C LYS A 252 -2.49 -14.12 3.26
N ARG A 253 -1.95 -14.42 4.43
CA ARG A 253 -2.70 -14.57 5.70
C ARG A 253 -2.15 -13.59 6.71
N TRP A 254 -3.03 -12.75 7.24
CA TRP A 254 -2.69 -11.76 8.26
C TRP A 254 -2.10 -12.45 9.51
N ARG A 255 -1.09 -11.82 10.12
CA ARG A 255 -0.27 -12.34 11.22
C ARG A 255 0.61 -13.55 10.90
N VAL A 256 0.50 -14.15 9.71
CA VAL A 256 1.33 -15.31 9.31
C VAL A 256 2.30 -14.94 8.20
N ASN A 257 1.80 -14.27 7.15
CA ASN A 257 2.62 -13.84 6.02
C ASN A 257 2.88 -12.33 6.02
N TYR A 258 2.08 -11.55 6.75
CA TYR A 258 2.21 -10.11 6.84
C TYR A 258 1.52 -9.55 8.09
N GLY A 259 1.97 -8.37 8.53
CA GLY A 259 1.40 -7.62 9.64
C GLY A 259 2.11 -6.28 9.82
N ILE A 260 1.81 -5.58 10.91
CA ILE A 260 2.59 -4.41 11.37
C ILE A 260 3.65 -4.92 12.34
N ASP A 261 4.83 -4.31 12.34
CA ASP A 261 5.88 -4.56 13.32
C ASP A 261 6.03 -3.35 14.25
N PRO A 262 5.43 -3.38 15.45
CA PRO A 262 5.54 -2.29 16.42
C PRO A 262 6.94 -2.12 17.00
N HIS A 263 7.77 -3.16 16.93
CA HIS A 263 9.12 -3.19 17.50
C HIS A 263 10.21 -2.97 16.45
N CYS A 264 9.82 -2.64 15.22
CA CYS A 264 10.74 -2.47 14.11
C CYS A 264 11.79 -1.40 14.41
N GLU A 265 13.07 -1.72 14.18
CA GLU A 265 14.17 -0.75 14.31
C GLU A 265 13.96 0.51 13.44
N THR A 266 13.26 0.36 12.30
CA THR A 266 12.95 1.46 11.37
C THR A 266 11.70 2.25 11.78
N GLY A 267 10.87 1.72 12.68
CA GLY A 267 9.61 2.33 13.11
C GLY A 267 8.53 2.42 12.04
N THR A 268 8.61 1.61 10.97
CA THR A 268 7.63 1.63 9.88
C THR A 268 6.23 1.25 10.34
N LYS A 269 5.23 1.99 9.87
CA LYS A 269 3.80 1.74 10.10
C LYS A 269 3.15 1.04 8.91
N LEU A 270 3.92 0.68 7.88
CA LEU A 270 3.48 -0.10 6.73
C LEU A 270 3.46 -1.60 7.04
N ALA A 271 2.70 -2.37 6.28
CA ALA A 271 2.72 -3.83 6.40
C ALA A 271 4.03 -4.42 5.89
N VAL A 272 4.64 -5.28 6.72
CA VAL A 272 5.89 -5.99 6.45
C VAL A 272 5.65 -7.50 6.29
N PRO A 273 6.51 -8.23 5.54
CA PRO A 273 6.45 -9.68 5.45
C PRO A 273 6.81 -10.34 6.77
N PHE A 274 6.13 -11.46 7.05
CA PHE A 274 6.36 -12.27 8.24
C PHE A 274 6.98 -13.61 7.82
N ARG A 275 8.01 -14.05 8.55
CA ARG A 275 8.65 -15.36 8.35
C ARG A 275 7.80 -16.49 8.93
N ALA A 276 7.09 -16.19 10.01
CA ALA A 276 6.18 -17.08 10.70
C ALA A 276 5.11 -16.27 11.44
N LYS A 277 4.15 -16.95 12.06
CA LYS A 277 3.15 -16.31 12.93
C LYS A 277 3.78 -15.28 13.88
N ASP A 278 3.28 -14.03 13.81
CA ASP A 278 3.69 -12.89 14.64
C ASP A 278 5.20 -12.63 14.66
N SER A 279 5.92 -13.14 13.67
CA SER A 279 7.38 -13.06 13.55
C SER A 279 7.71 -12.29 12.27
N PRO A 280 7.79 -10.94 12.32
CA PRO A 280 8.18 -10.13 11.18
C PRO A 280 9.59 -10.51 10.71
N THR A 281 9.82 -10.48 9.40
CA THR A 281 11.17 -10.63 8.87
C THR A 281 11.91 -9.31 9.09
N PRO A 282 13.07 -9.30 9.79
CA PRO A 282 13.81 -8.06 10.04
C PRO A 282 14.11 -7.29 8.75
N ARG A 283 13.94 -5.96 8.78
CA ARG A 283 14.31 -5.02 7.70
C ARG A 283 13.69 -5.31 6.31
N SER A 284 12.70 -6.20 6.25
CA SER A 284 12.09 -6.64 5.00
C SER A 284 10.83 -5.84 4.69
N GLU A 285 10.60 -5.58 3.40
CA GLU A 285 9.43 -4.90 2.86
C GLU A 285 8.91 -5.66 1.62
N PHE A 286 7.66 -5.41 1.24
CA PHE A 286 7.15 -5.86 -0.06
C PHE A 286 7.59 -4.89 -1.16
N SER A 287 8.06 -5.41 -2.29
CA SER A 287 8.55 -4.57 -3.40
C SER A 287 7.43 -3.82 -4.15
N HIS A 288 6.20 -4.33 -4.07
CA HIS A 288 5.10 -3.83 -4.88
C HIS A 288 4.24 -2.82 -4.09
N PRO A 289 4.20 -1.52 -4.48
CA PRO A 289 3.54 -0.47 -3.70
C PRO A 289 2.05 -0.73 -3.46
N ASP A 290 1.32 -1.18 -4.48
CA ASP A 290 -0.12 -1.47 -4.33
C ASP A 290 -0.40 -2.72 -3.46
N VAL A 291 0.56 -3.65 -3.35
CA VAL A 291 0.48 -4.77 -2.39
C VAL A 291 0.71 -4.23 -0.98
N VAL A 292 1.74 -3.40 -0.77
CA VAL A 292 2.01 -2.74 0.52
C VAL A 292 0.79 -1.97 1.00
N ILE A 293 0.19 -1.11 0.16
CA ILE A 293 -0.99 -0.31 0.52
C ILE A 293 -2.16 -1.23 0.89
N THR A 294 -2.43 -2.25 0.08
CA THR A 294 -3.54 -3.20 0.32
C THR A 294 -3.34 -3.95 1.64
N LEU A 295 -2.17 -4.54 1.85
CA LEU A 295 -1.85 -5.30 3.06
C LEU A 295 -1.81 -4.40 4.29
N THR A 296 -1.32 -3.16 4.18
CA THR A 296 -1.37 -2.16 5.26
C THR A 296 -2.82 -1.86 5.65
N CYS A 297 -3.68 -1.56 4.68
CA CYS A 297 -5.11 -1.34 4.96
C CYS A 297 -5.72 -2.55 5.69
N LEU A 298 -5.50 -3.76 5.19
CA LEU A 298 -6.00 -4.99 5.82
C LEU A 298 -5.45 -5.18 7.24
N SER A 299 -4.16 -4.93 7.47
CA SER A 299 -3.53 -5.06 8.79
C SER A 299 -4.18 -4.14 9.83
N TYR A 300 -4.50 -2.89 9.49
CA TYR A 300 -5.18 -1.98 10.42
C TYR A 300 -6.69 -2.22 10.50
N TYR A 301 -7.35 -2.66 9.42
CA TYR A 301 -8.75 -3.09 9.48
C TYR A 301 -8.95 -4.28 10.41
N TYR A 302 -7.98 -5.19 10.44
CA TYR A 302 -8.00 -6.35 11.32
C TYR A 302 -7.46 -5.99 12.72
N GLY A 303 -6.33 -5.29 12.84
CA GLY A 303 -5.73 -4.95 14.13
C GLY A 303 -6.47 -3.85 14.91
N GLY A 304 -7.12 -2.93 14.22
CA GLY A 304 -7.63 -1.68 14.78
C GLY A 304 -6.51 -0.64 15.00
N LEU A 305 -6.90 0.56 15.41
CA LEU A 305 -5.98 1.60 15.87
C LEU A 305 -5.70 1.43 17.38
N ASP A 306 -4.47 1.68 17.79
CA ASP A 306 -4.15 1.92 19.19
C ASP A 306 -4.67 3.29 19.67
N GLU A 307 -4.62 3.52 20.99
CA GLU A 307 -5.15 4.73 21.62
C GLU A 307 -4.46 6.00 21.09
N GLU A 308 -3.14 5.96 20.89
CA GLU A 308 -2.35 7.10 20.43
C GLU A 308 -2.58 7.41 18.95
N ALA A 309 -2.72 6.38 18.11
CA ALA A 309 -3.02 6.48 16.70
C ALA A 309 -4.39 7.13 16.47
N LEU A 310 -5.43 6.66 17.19
CA LEU A 310 -6.75 7.29 17.10
C LEU A 310 -6.73 8.73 17.62
N PHE A 311 -6.04 8.99 18.74
CA PHE A 311 -5.91 10.35 19.27
C PHE A 311 -5.18 11.29 18.29
N SER A 312 -4.15 10.80 17.60
CA SER A 312 -3.42 11.54 16.57
C SER A 312 -4.32 11.85 15.37
N ALA A 313 -5.17 10.91 14.95
CA ALA A 313 -6.16 11.13 13.89
C ALA A 313 -7.14 12.26 14.28
N PHE A 314 -7.66 12.26 15.51
CA PHE A 314 -8.51 13.35 16.02
C PHE A 314 -7.80 14.71 16.07
N SER A 315 -6.51 14.72 16.43
CA SER A 315 -5.71 15.95 16.51
C SER A 315 -5.50 16.61 15.14
N ILE A 316 -5.51 15.84 14.06
CA ILE A 316 -5.49 16.37 12.68
C ILE A 316 -6.90 16.72 12.23
N LEU A 317 -7.88 15.86 12.52
CA LEU A 317 -9.28 16.08 12.16
C LEU A 317 -9.79 17.43 12.68
N THR A 318 -9.53 17.76 13.95
CA THR A 318 -9.97 19.02 14.57
C THR A 318 -9.35 20.28 13.95
N LYS A 319 -8.26 20.13 13.18
CA LYS A 319 -7.62 21.22 12.43
C LYS A 319 -8.11 21.30 10.97
N SER A 320 -8.93 20.35 10.53
CA SER A 320 -9.45 20.28 9.16
C SER A 320 -10.70 21.14 8.98
N ASP A 321 -10.80 21.85 7.85
CA ASP A 321 -11.97 22.67 7.53
C ASP A 321 -13.26 21.85 7.35
N ASN A 322 -13.12 20.55 7.02
CA ASN A 322 -14.23 19.61 6.83
C ASN A 322 -14.40 18.61 7.99
N ALA A 323 -13.88 18.94 9.18
CA ALA A 323 -13.84 18.03 10.33
C ALA A 323 -15.18 17.34 10.66
N ARG A 324 -16.30 18.07 10.55
CA ARG A 324 -17.64 17.54 10.83
C ARG A 324 -18.07 16.45 9.86
N VAL A 325 -17.82 16.66 8.56
CA VAL A 325 -18.20 15.72 7.50
C VAL A 325 -17.36 14.46 7.60
N GLU A 326 -16.05 14.63 7.83
CA GLU A 326 -15.13 13.52 8.07
C GLU A 326 -15.51 12.70 9.32
N TYR A 327 -15.80 13.38 10.43
CA TYR A 327 -16.21 12.70 11.65
C TYR A 327 -17.52 11.91 11.48
N HIS A 328 -18.49 12.47 10.77
CA HIS A 328 -19.74 11.78 10.49
C HIS A 328 -19.51 10.43 9.79
N GLU A 329 -18.57 10.34 8.84
CA GLU A 329 -18.21 9.07 8.21
C GLU A 329 -17.59 8.07 9.19
N TRP A 330 -16.80 8.53 10.16
CA TRP A 330 -16.26 7.66 11.21
C TRP A 330 -17.40 7.03 12.02
N THR A 331 -18.39 7.84 12.40
CA THR A 331 -19.54 7.37 13.20
C THR A 331 -20.48 6.44 12.41
N ARG A 332 -20.56 6.59 11.07
CA ARG A 332 -21.36 5.72 10.19
C ARG A 332 -20.93 4.27 10.25
N THR A 333 -19.65 4.02 10.51
CA THR A 333 -19.06 2.68 10.64
C THR A 333 -18.92 2.22 12.09
N ALA A 334 -19.46 2.99 13.05
CA ALA A 334 -19.39 2.71 14.49
C ALA A 334 -20.82 2.68 15.12
N PRO A 335 -21.59 1.60 14.91
CA PRO A 335 -23.00 1.55 15.33
C PRO A 335 -23.20 1.65 16.85
N ASN A 336 -22.22 1.18 17.63
CA ASN A 336 -22.26 1.12 19.09
C ASN A 336 -21.84 2.44 19.77
N LEU A 337 -21.55 3.50 18.99
CA LEU A 337 -21.14 4.79 19.54
C LEU A 337 -22.36 5.52 20.17
N PRO A 338 -22.27 5.99 21.43
CA PRO A 338 -23.32 6.77 22.08
C PRO A 338 -23.74 7.99 21.27
N LEU A 339 -25.02 8.34 21.32
CA LEU A 339 -25.58 9.46 20.55
C LEU A 339 -24.88 10.80 20.82
N SER A 340 -24.45 11.03 22.08
CA SER A 340 -23.70 12.21 22.49
C SER A 340 -22.39 12.39 21.73
N PHE A 341 -21.76 11.30 21.30
CA PHE A 341 -20.49 11.33 20.59
C PHE A 341 -20.65 11.14 19.08
N ARG A 342 -21.87 11.14 18.52
CA ARG A 342 -22.03 11.07 17.06
C ARG A 342 -21.74 12.39 16.34
N THR A 343 -21.64 13.48 17.09
CA THR A 343 -21.26 14.80 16.59
C THR A 343 -19.90 15.19 17.15
N LEU A 344 -19.08 15.87 16.34
CA LEU A 344 -17.72 16.24 16.74
C LEU A 344 -17.72 17.19 17.96
N GLU A 345 -18.75 18.03 18.09
CA GLU A 345 -18.93 18.93 19.23
C GLU A 345 -19.09 18.20 20.57
N GLY A 346 -19.56 16.95 20.53
CA GLY A 346 -19.73 16.11 21.71
C GLY A 346 -18.44 15.47 22.20
N VAL A 347 -17.35 15.55 21.42
CA VAL A 347 -16.06 14.93 21.74
C VAL A 347 -15.14 15.95 22.40
N ASN A 348 -14.80 15.72 23.67
CA ASN A 348 -13.81 16.52 24.39
C ASN A 348 -12.45 15.80 24.46
N LEU A 349 -11.52 16.12 23.56
CA LEU A 349 -10.18 15.51 23.52
C LEU A 349 -9.31 15.84 24.75
N ARG A 350 -9.70 16.80 25.60
CA ARG A 350 -8.99 17.09 26.85
C ARG A 350 -9.34 16.07 27.95
N ASP A 351 -10.51 15.45 27.87
CA ASP A 351 -10.91 14.40 28.80
C ASP A 351 -10.39 13.04 28.32
N ARG A 352 -9.18 12.70 28.77
CA ARG A 352 -8.51 11.44 28.40
C ARG A 352 -9.24 10.20 28.93
N VAL A 353 -9.93 10.32 30.07
CA VAL A 353 -10.67 9.19 30.66
C VAL A 353 -11.89 8.89 29.81
N GLN A 354 -12.70 9.91 29.48
CA GLN A 354 -13.82 9.75 28.56
C GLN A 354 -13.36 9.22 27.19
N PHE A 355 -12.26 9.76 26.66
CA PHE A 355 -11.72 9.28 25.39
C PHE A 355 -11.39 7.78 25.45
N LYS A 356 -10.66 7.34 26.47
CA LYS A 356 -10.21 5.96 26.63
C LYS A 356 -11.37 4.98 26.91
N GLU A 357 -12.31 5.36 27.76
CA GLU A 357 -13.36 4.46 28.21
C GLU A 357 -14.61 4.47 27.33
N GLU A 358 -14.94 5.60 26.69
CA GLU A 358 -16.18 5.80 25.94
C GLU A 358 -15.97 5.92 24.43
N ILE A 359 -14.91 6.57 23.94
CA ILE A 359 -14.74 6.86 22.51
C ILE A 359 -13.88 5.79 21.82
N TYR A 360 -12.68 5.56 22.35
CA TYR A 360 -11.67 4.69 21.78
C TYR A 360 -12.20 3.28 21.45
N PRO A 361 -12.87 2.55 22.37
CA PRO A 361 -13.31 1.17 22.12
C PRO A 361 -14.37 1.03 21.02
N ARG A 362 -15.07 2.12 20.65
CA ARG A 362 -16.10 2.09 19.59
C ARG A 362 -15.60 2.62 18.25
N LEU A 363 -14.52 3.39 18.22
CA LEU A 363 -13.95 3.96 17.00
C LEU A 363 -12.65 3.30 16.55
N CYS A 364 -11.95 2.55 17.41
CA CYS A 364 -10.67 1.92 17.06
C CYS A 364 -10.76 0.95 15.87
N PHE A 365 -11.92 0.34 15.63
CA PHE A 365 -12.18 -0.54 14.48
C PHE A 365 -13.03 0.12 13.38
N SER A 366 -13.35 1.41 13.49
CA SER A 366 -14.07 2.15 12.44
C SER A 366 -13.21 2.20 11.18
N LYS A 367 -13.67 1.55 10.11
CA LYS A 367 -12.95 1.56 8.82
C LYS A 367 -12.66 2.98 8.35
N SER A 368 -13.62 3.90 8.48
CA SER A 368 -13.45 5.29 8.04
C SER A 368 -12.46 6.08 8.89
N ALA A 369 -12.40 5.82 10.21
CA ALA A 369 -11.36 6.41 11.07
C ALA A 369 -9.96 5.85 10.72
N ILE A 370 -9.87 4.54 10.46
CA ILE A 370 -8.64 3.88 10.01
C ILE A 370 -8.19 4.42 8.65
N ASP A 371 -9.09 4.53 7.67
CA ASP A 371 -8.81 5.10 6.34
C ASP A 371 -8.22 6.51 6.48
N TYR A 372 -8.85 7.34 7.32
CA TYR A 372 -8.37 8.70 7.57
C TYR A 372 -6.98 8.71 8.20
N TYR A 373 -6.73 7.91 9.24
CA TYR A 373 -5.41 7.77 9.86
C TYR A 373 -4.35 7.32 8.84
N LEU A 374 -4.65 6.28 8.07
CA LEU A 374 -3.73 5.74 7.06
C LEU A 374 -3.39 6.78 5.99
N SER A 375 -4.39 7.46 5.43
CA SER A 375 -4.17 8.44 4.35
C SER A 375 -3.42 9.69 4.80
N HIS A 376 -3.66 10.18 6.03
CA HIS A 376 -3.12 11.46 6.49
C HIS A 376 -1.84 11.34 7.33
N LEU A 377 -1.61 10.21 8.00
CA LEU A 377 -0.45 10.02 8.90
C LEU A 377 0.53 8.97 8.43
N VAL A 378 0.04 7.87 7.84
CA VAL A 378 0.91 6.74 7.46
C VAL A 378 1.37 6.89 6.01
N PHE A 379 0.47 6.78 5.03
CA PHE A 379 0.84 6.82 3.61
C PHE A 379 1.42 8.16 3.18
N SER A 380 0.90 9.27 3.69
CA SER A 380 1.42 10.61 3.39
C SER A 380 2.90 10.77 3.76
N LYS A 381 3.34 10.10 4.84
CA LYS A 381 4.71 10.15 5.37
C LYS A 381 5.58 9.04 4.78
N GLU A 382 5.09 7.80 4.77
CA GLU A 382 5.91 6.60 4.56
C GLU A 382 5.73 5.95 3.19
N ALA A 383 4.62 6.18 2.48
CA ALA A 383 4.42 5.62 1.14
C ALA A 383 5.20 6.42 0.09
N LYS A 384 6.52 6.19 0.07
CA LYS A 384 7.49 6.92 -0.73
C LYS A 384 8.29 5.98 -1.63
N GLU A 385 8.70 6.50 -2.78
CA GLU A 385 9.54 5.79 -3.74
C GLU A 385 10.84 6.56 -4.01
N PHE A 386 11.82 5.85 -4.54
CA PHE A 386 13.11 6.40 -4.96
C PHE A 386 13.26 6.17 -6.46
N PRO A 387 13.96 7.05 -7.18
CA PRO A 387 14.11 6.90 -8.63
C PRO A 387 14.94 5.67 -8.99
N HIS A 388 15.99 5.37 -8.22
CA HIS A 388 16.92 4.29 -8.54
C HIS A 388 17.18 3.37 -7.35
N LYS A 389 17.70 2.19 -7.65
CA LYS A 389 18.21 1.25 -6.66
C LYS A 389 19.47 0.51 -7.13
N LEU A 390 20.19 -0.05 -6.16
CA LEU A 390 21.17 -1.11 -6.34
C LEU A 390 20.66 -2.38 -5.65
N SER A 391 20.88 -3.53 -6.27
CA SER A 391 20.30 -4.80 -5.84
C SER A 391 21.36 -5.90 -5.83
N ALA A 392 21.37 -6.72 -4.78
CA ALA A 392 22.22 -7.91 -4.65
C ALA A 392 21.44 -9.06 -3.99
N SER A 393 21.78 -10.31 -4.33
CA SER A 393 20.96 -11.49 -3.98
C SER A 393 21.81 -12.73 -3.70
N GLY A 394 21.17 -13.88 -3.44
CA GLY A 394 21.86 -15.17 -3.25
C GLY A 394 22.81 -15.57 -4.40
N TRP A 395 22.57 -15.08 -5.62
CA TRP A 395 23.48 -15.25 -6.76
C TRP A 395 24.85 -14.59 -6.53
N ASP A 396 24.89 -13.42 -5.88
CA ASP A 396 26.13 -12.70 -5.58
C ASP A 396 26.96 -13.43 -4.52
N LEU A 397 26.29 -14.05 -3.54
CA LEU A 397 26.94 -14.87 -2.51
C LEU A 397 27.54 -16.15 -3.08
N ALA A 398 26.86 -16.75 -4.06
CA ALA A 398 27.25 -18.00 -4.70
C ALA A 398 28.23 -17.83 -5.87
N LYS A 399 28.72 -16.61 -6.12
CA LYS A 399 29.66 -16.34 -7.24
C LYS A 399 30.91 -17.22 -7.13
N ILE A 400 31.46 -17.61 -8.29
CA ILE A 400 32.69 -18.38 -8.35
C ILE A 400 33.86 -17.55 -7.78
N LYS A 401 34.55 -18.14 -6.80
CA LYS A 401 35.78 -17.63 -6.17
C LYS A 401 36.95 -18.55 -6.48
N ASP A 402 38.17 -18.12 -6.14
CA ASP A 402 39.38 -18.95 -6.31
C ASP A 402 39.35 -20.21 -5.42
N ASN A 403 38.75 -20.11 -4.22
CA ASN A 403 38.52 -21.24 -3.34
C ASN A 403 37.06 -21.70 -3.39
N PRO A 404 36.78 -23.01 -3.22
CA PRO A 404 35.44 -23.56 -3.37
C PRO A 404 34.52 -23.19 -2.20
N THR A 405 33.34 -22.66 -2.53
CA THR A 405 32.22 -22.50 -1.59
C THR A 405 31.57 -23.86 -1.32
N THR A 406 31.32 -24.17 -0.05
CA THR A 406 30.66 -25.42 0.37
C THR A 406 29.43 -25.11 1.20
N GLY A 407 28.26 -25.60 0.77
CA GLY A 407 27.00 -25.44 1.49
C GLY A 407 26.52 -26.74 2.13
N PHE A 408 25.84 -26.63 3.26
CA PHE A 408 25.12 -27.72 3.93
C PHE A 408 23.65 -27.35 4.03
N SER A 409 22.77 -28.31 3.77
CA SER A 409 21.33 -28.17 4.00
C SER A 409 20.79 -29.48 4.54
N GLY A 410 19.80 -29.38 5.44
CA GLY A 410 19.06 -30.54 5.93
C GLY A 410 18.10 -31.12 4.89
N THR A 411 17.92 -30.46 3.74
CA THR A 411 16.95 -30.81 2.71
C THR A 411 17.53 -30.70 1.31
N ASN A 412 16.78 -31.14 0.29
CA ASN A 412 17.21 -31.02 -1.11
C ASN A 412 16.13 -30.55 -2.08
N ASP A 413 14.95 -30.12 -1.62
CA ASP A 413 13.89 -29.66 -2.53
C ASP A 413 14.26 -28.34 -3.21
N SER A 414 15.02 -27.47 -2.52
CA SER A 414 15.45 -26.17 -3.03
C SER A 414 16.51 -26.21 -4.13
N ARG A 415 17.05 -27.40 -4.46
CA ARG A 415 18.11 -27.57 -5.49
C ARG A 415 17.78 -26.96 -6.85
N TYR A 416 16.50 -26.80 -7.16
CA TYR A 416 16.01 -26.25 -8.41
C TYR A 416 16.03 -24.72 -8.47
N VAL A 417 16.21 -24.05 -7.33
CA VAL A 417 16.25 -22.59 -7.21
C VAL A 417 17.59 -22.09 -6.65
N LEU A 418 18.59 -22.97 -6.52
CA LEU A 418 19.95 -22.55 -6.21
C LEU A 418 20.61 -21.87 -7.42
N PRO A 419 21.54 -20.92 -7.22
CA PRO A 419 22.38 -20.37 -8.27
C PRO A 419 23.07 -21.48 -9.08
N THR A 420 23.22 -21.32 -10.40
CA THR A 420 23.64 -22.41 -11.31
C THR A 420 25.03 -22.96 -11.02
N ASP A 421 25.90 -22.15 -10.41
CA ASP A 421 27.25 -22.56 -10.01
C ASP A 421 27.28 -23.49 -8.78
N ILE A 422 26.19 -23.52 -7.98
CA ILE A 422 26.07 -24.42 -6.82
C ILE A 422 25.52 -25.76 -7.28
N LYS A 423 26.32 -26.81 -7.10
CA LYS A 423 25.96 -28.19 -7.48
C LYS A 423 25.72 -29.04 -6.23
N GLN A 424 24.56 -29.69 -6.17
CA GLN A 424 24.25 -30.65 -5.13
C GLN A 424 25.15 -31.88 -5.23
N LEU A 425 25.73 -32.30 -4.11
CA LEU A 425 26.54 -33.51 -3.98
C LEU A 425 25.74 -34.59 -3.25
N ASP A 426 25.25 -35.59 -3.98
CA ASP A 426 24.51 -36.71 -3.39
C ASP A 426 25.45 -37.81 -2.90
N LEU A 427 25.73 -37.83 -1.60
CA LEU A 427 26.51 -38.89 -0.95
C LEU A 427 25.74 -40.22 -0.91
N PRO A 428 26.31 -41.35 -1.39
CA PRO A 428 25.63 -42.65 -1.40
C PRO A 428 25.07 -43.06 -0.04
N GLU A 429 25.79 -42.78 1.05
CA GLU A 429 25.39 -43.12 2.41
C GLU A 429 24.13 -42.36 2.85
N GLN A 430 23.87 -41.18 2.28
CA GLN A 430 22.78 -40.28 2.66
C GLN A 430 21.58 -40.31 1.69
N LYS A 431 21.68 -41.00 0.54
CA LYS A 431 20.58 -41.04 -0.45
C LYS A 431 19.24 -41.52 0.11
N HIS A 432 19.25 -42.37 1.13
CA HIS A 432 18.05 -42.97 1.70
C HIS A 432 17.33 -42.07 2.72
N THR A 433 17.97 -41.01 3.24
CA THR A 433 17.45 -40.24 4.39
C THR A 433 16.12 -39.56 4.09
N ASN A 434 15.96 -38.99 2.89
CA ASN A 434 14.70 -38.37 2.47
C ASN A 434 13.53 -39.37 2.43
N ALA A 435 13.77 -40.57 1.92
CA ALA A 435 12.76 -41.63 1.87
C ALA A 435 12.49 -42.23 3.26
N LEU A 436 13.50 -42.25 4.13
CA LEU A 436 13.41 -42.82 5.48
C LEU A 436 12.36 -42.08 6.31
N VAL A 437 12.36 -40.74 6.33
CA VAL A 437 11.39 -39.99 7.13
C VAL A 437 9.96 -40.18 6.60
N LEU A 438 9.78 -40.19 5.28
CA LEU A 438 8.49 -40.50 4.66
C LEU A 438 8.03 -41.93 5.02
N SER A 439 8.95 -42.89 5.07
CA SER A 439 8.63 -44.26 5.49
C SER A 439 8.16 -44.34 6.95
N HIS A 440 8.71 -43.49 7.83
CA HIS A 440 8.26 -43.38 9.22
C HIS A 440 6.86 -42.76 9.32
N LEU A 441 6.58 -41.73 8.50
CA LEU A 441 5.26 -41.10 8.45
C LEU A 441 4.18 -42.04 7.93
N LEU A 442 4.50 -42.92 6.98
CA LEU A 442 3.56 -43.90 6.42
C LEU A 442 3.26 -45.10 7.33
N GLN A 443 3.89 -45.22 8.50
CA GLN A 443 3.61 -46.31 9.43
C GLN A 443 2.20 -46.21 10.03
N SER A 444 1.60 -47.35 10.37
CA SER A 444 0.22 -47.45 10.85
C SER A 444 -0.03 -46.86 12.23
N GLN A 445 1.01 -46.53 13.01
CA GLN A 445 0.87 -45.86 14.31
C GLN A 445 0.48 -44.38 14.14
N ASN A 446 0.73 -43.80 12.97
CA ASN A 446 0.35 -42.42 12.67
C ASN A 446 -1.09 -42.38 12.14
N GLY A 447 -1.74 -41.24 12.27
CA GLY A 447 -3.12 -41.07 11.83
C GLY A 447 -3.41 -39.69 11.22
N VAL A 448 -4.67 -39.55 10.79
CA VAL A 448 -5.22 -38.31 10.23
C VAL A 448 -6.57 -38.08 10.89
N THR A 449 -6.75 -36.87 11.42
CA THR A 449 -8.01 -36.42 12.00
C THR A 449 -8.52 -35.18 11.25
N LEU A 450 -9.78 -35.23 10.83
CA LEU A 450 -10.47 -34.16 10.11
C LEU A 450 -11.24 -33.27 11.09
N VAL A 451 -11.44 -32.00 10.72
CA VAL A 451 -12.31 -31.09 11.47
C VAL A 451 -13.77 -31.60 11.44
N PRO A 452 -14.53 -31.51 12.56
CA PRO A 452 -15.95 -31.84 12.59
C PRO A 452 -16.77 -31.07 11.53
N GLN A 453 -17.85 -31.68 11.03
CA GLN A 453 -18.63 -31.08 9.94
C GLN A 453 -19.42 -29.85 10.38
N GLU A 454 -19.73 -29.74 11.67
CA GLU A 454 -20.47 -28.65 12.31
C GLU A 454 -19.67 -27.34 12.30
N ALA A 455 -18.35 -27.43 12.12
CA ALA A 455 -17.42 -26.30 12.04
C ALA A 455 -17.11 -25.85 10.59
N LYS A 456 -17.92 -26.30 9.61
CA LYS A 456 -17.73 -25.91 8.20
C LYS A 456 -18.15 -24.46 7.95
N GLY A 457 -17.27 -23.69 7.32
CA GLY A 457 -17.52 -22.29 6.97
C GLY A 457 -17.38 -21.32 8.14
N THR A 458 -17.04 -21.81 9.34
CA THR A 458 -16.65 -20.95 10.48
C THR A 458 -15.15 -20.69 10.46
N PRO A 459 -14.71 -19.46 10.76
CA PRO A 459 -13.29 -19.16 10.94
C PRO A 459 -12.68 -20.08 12.00
N PHE A 460 -11.49 -20.62 11.73
CA PHE A 460 -10.81 -21.48 12.69
C PHE A 460 -10.53 -20.70 13.99
N ASN A 461 -10.78 -21.35 15.14
CA ASN A 461 -10.47 -20.82 16.45
C ASN A 461 -9.65 -21.86 17.22
N SER A 462 -8.63 -21.42 17.97
CA SER A 462 -7.79 -22.28 18.82
C SER A 462 -8.58 -23.21 19.74
N ARG A 463 -9.76 -22.80 20.21
CA ARG A 463 -10.68 -23.63 21.01
C ARG A 463 -11.11 -24.89 20.27
N MET A 464 -11.36 -24.83 18.97
CA MET A 464 -11.76 -26.00 18.19
C MET A 464 -10.66 -27.05 18.15
N LEU A 465 -9.39 -26.61 18.03
CA LEU A 465 -8.24 -27.50 18.11
C LEU A 465 -8.15 -28.15 19.50
N LEU A 466 -8.31 -27.37 20.56
CA LEU A 466 -8.28 -27.89 21.94
C LEU A 466 -9.44 -28.86 22.22
N ASP A 467 -10.66 -28.57 21.76
CA ASP A 467 -11.84 -29.44 21.92
C ASP A 467 -11.63 -30.78 21.22
N MET A 468 -11.02 -30.75 20.03
CA MET A 468 -10.70 -31.95 19.26
C MET A 468 -9.59 -32.77 19.92
N ILE A 469 -8.51 -32.13 20.40
CA ILE A 469 -7.42 -32.79 21.14
C ILE A 469 -7.93 -33.40 22.44
N SER A 470 -8.89 -32.76 23.11
CA SER A 470 -9.50 -33.30 24.34
C SER A 470 -10.22 -34.63 24.11
N GLY A 471 -10.66 -34.91 22.87
CA GLY A 471 -11.27 -36.18 22.47
C GLY A 471 -10.26 -37.25 22.00
N MET A 472 -8.97 -36.93 21.91
CA MET A 472 -7.92 -37.84 21.47
C MET A 472 -7.34 -38.70 22.60
N ASN A 473 -6.45 -39.63 22.24
CA ASN A 473 -5.72 -40.46 23.19
C ASN A 473 -4.87 -39.60 24.16
N THR A 474 -4.80 -39.99 25.43
CA THR A 474 -4.03 -39.34 26.52
C THR A 474 -2.51 -39.32 26.28
N GLN A 475 -2.02 -40.02 25.26
CA GLN A 475 -0.64 -39.96 24.76
C GLN A 475 -0.34 -38.76 23.84
N THR A 476 -1.35 -37.98 23.45
CA THR A 476 -1.18 -36.73 22.71
C THR A 476 -0.61 -35.64 23.64
N ARG A 477 0.71 -35.55 23.66
CA ARG A 477 1.46 -34.68 24.60
C ARG A 477 2.17 -33.53 23.89
N VAL A 478 2.18 -33.52 22.56
CA VAL A 478 2.89 -32.52 21.75
C VAL A 478 1.95 -31.93 20.71
N ILE A 479 2.02 -30.63 20.48
CA ILE A 479 1.39 -29.95 19.35
C ILE A 479 2.50 -29.26 18.56
N LEU A 480 2.53 -29.55 17.26
CA LEU A 480 3.41 -28.94 16.27
C LEU A 480 2.53 -28.10 15.34
N ASP A 481 2.46 -26.78 15.56
CA ASP A 481 1.62 -25.87 14.78
C ASP A 481 2.32 -25.39 13.50
N VAL A 482 2.77 -26.34 12.67
CA VAL A 482 3.48 -26.06 11.42
C VAL A 482 2.60 -25.34 10.39
N GLY A 483 1.28 -25.56 10.47
CA GLY A 483 0.28 -24.91 9.63
C GLY A 483 -0.15 -23.53 10.12
N ALA A 484 0.46 -23.00 11.20
CA ALA A 484 0.10 -21.73 11.85
C ALA A 484 -1.40 -21.59 12.11
N GLN A 485 -2.06 -22.64 12.59
CA GLN A 485 -3.51 -22.64 12.80
C GLN A 485 -3.90 -21.80 14.02
N VAL A 486 -3.07 -21.77 15.07
CA VAL A 486 -3.31 -21.02 16.31
C VAL A 486 -3.03 -19.52 16.05
N ILE A 487 -3.92 -18.77 15.40
CA ILE A 487 -3.69 -17.32 15.15
C ILE A 487 -4.24 -16.43 16.28
N ASP A 488 -5.34 -16.82 16.91
CA ASP A 488 -6.13 -15.95 17.79
C ASP A 488 -5.58 -15.79 19.22
N LEU A 489 -4.59 -16.60 19.61
CA LEU A 489 -3.99 -16.59 20.95
C LEU A 489 -2.46 -16.49 20.89
N THR A 490 -1.83 -15.95 21.93
CA THR A 490 -0.37 -16.07 22.12
C THR A 490 0.01 -17.50 22.51
N ASN A 491 1.29 -17.84 22.40
CA ASN A 491 1.80 -19.16 22.78
C ASN A 491 1.50 -19.49 24.25
N LEU A 492 1.67 -18.50 25.13
CA LEU A 492 1.40 -18.63 26.56
C LEU A 492 -0.10 -18.77 26.85
N GLU A 493 -0.95 -17.98 26.18
CA GLU A 493 -2.41 -18.08 26.32
C GLU A 493 -2.94 -19.43 25.85
N PHE A 494 -2.42 -19.94 24.72
CA PHE A 494 -2.75 -21.25 24.20
C PHE A 494 -2.29 -22.36 25.16
N ALA A 495 -1.04 -22.31 25.64
CA ALA A 495 -0.50 -23.26 26.61
C ALA A 495 -1.33 -23.30 27.90
N LYS A 496 -1.74 -22.13 28.41
CA LYS A 496 -2.60 -22.03 29.60
C LYS A 496 -3.97 -22.66 29.38
N GLN A 497 -4.62 -22.39 28.25
CA GLN A 497 -5.91 -23.00 27.92
C GLN A 497 -5.80 -24.50 27.69
N TRP A 498 -4.68 -24.98 27.13
CA TRP A 498 -4.45 -26.40 26.92
C TRP A 498 -4.20 -27.13 28.24
N LEU A 499 -3.37 -26.59 29.13
CA LEU A 499 -3.11 -27.17 30.46
C LEU A 499 -4.40 -27.27 31.28
N ALA A 500 -5.29 -26.28 31.17
CA ALA A 500 -6.57 -26.27 31.86
C ALA A 500 -7.48 -27.44 31.48
N ARG A 501 -7.27 -28.09 30.32
CA ARG A 501 -8.02 -29.30 29.93
C ARG A 501 -7.60 -30.56 30.69
N TYR A 502 -6.44 -30.52 31.38
CA TYR A 502 -5.86 -31.64 32.10
C TYR A 502 -5.88 -31.45 33.62
N GLN A 503 -6.74 -30.57 34.15
CA GLN A 503 -6.82 -30.28 35.59
C GLN A 503 -7.05 -31.55 36.43
N ASP A 504 -7.81 -32.51 35.91
CA ASP A 504 -8.14 -33.77 36.57
C ASP A 504 -7.09 -34.91 36.37
N ASP A 505 -6.01 -34.69 35.62
CA ASP A 505 -4.94 -35.69 35.38
C ASP A 505 -3.65 -35.40 36.15
N ASP A 506 -3.44 -36.04 37.30
CA ASP A 506 -2.26 -35.84 38.16
C ASP A 506 -0.90 -36.12 37.47
N ASN A 507 -0.89 -36.78 36.30
CA ASN A 507 0.35 -37.02 35.56
C ASN A 507 0.81 -35.80 34.76
N THR A 508 -0.09 -34.86 34.42
CA THR A 508 0.22 -33.68 33.60
C THR A 508 0.40 -32.45 34.47
N GLN A 509 1.63 -31.94 34.61
CA GLN A 509 1.95 -30.88 35.59
C GLN A 509 2.30 -29.53 34.96
N ALA A 510 2.77 -29.51 33.72
CA ALA A 510 3.22 -28.29 33.07
C ALA A 510 3.12 -28.34 31.54
N VAL A 511 3.31 -27.20 30.88
CA VAL A 511 3.41 -27.06 29.43
C VAL A 511 4.67 -26.29 29.07
N VAL A 512 5.46 -26.82 28.13
CA VAL A 512 6.62 -26.16 27.55
C VAL A 512 6.18 -25.42 26.29
N CYS A 513 6.53 -24.14 26.17
CA CYS A 513 6.32 -23.32 24.99
C CYS A 513 7.40 -22.23 24.90
N PHE A 514 7.31 -21.35 23.90
CA PHE A 514 8.18 -20.18 23.76
C PHE A 514 7.46 -18.91 24.20
N ASN A 515 8.19 -18.00 24.84
CA ASN A 515 7.70 -16.66 25.18
C ASN A 515 7.90 -15.67 24.01
N GLU A 516 7.60 -14.38 24.24
CA GLU A 516 7.78 -13.32 23.24
C GLU A 516 9.26 -12.98 22.97
N ASP A 517 10.16 -13.36 23.89
CA ASP A 517 11.61 -13.14 23.81
C ASP A 517 12.37 -14.31 23.15
N ASP A 518 11.66 -15.27 22.53
CA ASP A 518 12.22 -16.48 21.90
C ASP A 518 12.97 -17.41 22.89
N GLU A 519 12.53 -17.43 24.15
CA GLU A 519 13.07 -18.30 25.20
C GLU A 519 12.14 -19.49 25.49
N ILE A 520 12.73 -20.65 25.76
CA ILE A 520 11.98 -21.86 26.12
C ILE A 520 11.53 -21.75 27.58
N ILE A 521 10.22 -21.63 27.77
CA ILE A 521 9.59 -21.49 29.09
C ILE A 521 8.70 -22.68 29.43
N VAL A 522 8.45 -22.84 30.73
CA VAL A 522 7.53 -23.82 31.30
C VAL A 522 6.45 -23.11 32.10
N LEU A 523 5.20 -23.40 31.79
CA LEU A 523 4.02 -22.95 32.55
C LEU A 523 3.50 -24.11 33.40
N ASP A 524 3.49 -23.95 34.72
CA ASP A 524 2.95 -24.95 35.65
C ASP A 524 1.46 -24.75 35.97
N ARG A 525 0.87 -25.68 36.73
CA ARG A 525 -0.53 -25.62 37.19
C ARG A 525 -0.84 -24.42 38.10
N SER A 526 0.16 -23.89 38.81
CA SER A 526 -0.02 -22.71 39.66
C SER A 526 -0.09 -21.41 38.84
N GLY A 527 0.22 -21.49 37.55
CA GLY A 527 0.34 -20.34 36.66
C GLY A 527 1.72 -19.69 36.70
N LYS A 528 2.71 -20.32 37.33
CA LYS A 528 4.09 -19.85 37.36
C LYS A 528 4.76 -20.15 36.03
N VAL A 529 5.50 -19.16 35.52
CA VAL A 529 6.31 -19.24 34.31
C VAL A 529 7.78 -19.16 34.70
N GLU A 530 8.59 -20.08 34.19
CA GLU A 530 10.05 -20.14 34.40
C GLU A 530 10.77 -20.71 33.18
N GLU A 531 12.08 -20.44 33.05
CA GLU A 531 12.90 -20.98 31.96
C GLU A 531 13.09 -22.50 32.09
N LEU A 532 13.00 -23.25 30.99
CA LEU A 532 13.09 -24.71 31.02
C LEU A 532 14.43 -25.19 31.60
N GLU A 533 15.55 -24.56 31.25
CA GLU A 533 16.89 -25.01 31.71
C GLU A 533 17.06 -24.93 33.22
N THR A 534 16.36 -24.03 33.90
CA THR A 534 16.43 -23.85 35.36
C THR A 534 15.29 -24.53 36.11
N SER A 535 14.29 -25.03 35.38
CA SER A 535 13.11 -25.68 35.93
C SER A 535 13.37 -27.15 36.28
N PRO A 536 12.77 -27.69 37.36
CA PRO A 536 12.80 -29.13 37.64
C PRO A 536 12.17 -29.97 36.52
N PHE A 537 11.37 -29.36 35.63
CA PHE A 537 10.71 -30.05 34.52
C PHE A 537 11.65 -30.47 33.39
N VAL A 538 12.89 -29.96 33.32
CA VAL A 538 13.87 -30.38 32.30
C VAL A 538 14.22 -31.86 32.39
N GLU A 539 14.23 -32.42 33.60
CA GLU A 539 14.47 -33.85 33.85
C GLU A 539 13.16 -34.67 33.85
N HIS A 540 12.01 -33.99 33.96
CA HIS A 540 10.67 -34.59 34.07
C HIS A 540 9.78 -34.28 32.87
N MET A 541 10.34 -34.34 31.66
CA MET A 541 9.62 -34.08 30.41
C MET A 541 8.41 -34.98 30.19
N ASP A 542 8.35 -36.15 30.84
CA ASP A 542 7.23 -37.10 30.83
C ASP A 542 5.95 -36.57 31.50
N ARG A 543 6.07 -35.53 32.32
CA ARG A 543 4.93 -34.85 32.98
C ARG A 543 4.51 -33.57 32.27
N CYS A 544 5.17 -33.23 31.16
CA CYS A 544 4.99 -31.97 30.44
C CYS A 544 4.27 -32.17 29.11
N LEU A 545 3.35 -31.25 28.79
CA LEU A 545 2.90 -31.03 27.42
C LEU A 545 3.91 -30.12 26.70
N VAL A 546 3.95 -30.18 25.37
CA VAL A 546 4.86 -29.35 24.56
C VAL A 546 4.09 -28.72 23.42
N PHE A 547 4.11 -27.39 23.34
CA PHE A 547 3.55 -26.62 22.24
C PHE A 547 4.68 -25.92 21.49
N LEU A 548 4.83 -26.26 20.21
CA LEU A 548 5.74 -25.57 19.29
C LEU A 548 4.88 -24.93 18.20
N ASP A 549 5.02 -23.62 18.04
CA ASP A 549 4.37 -22.86 16.97
C ASP A 549 5.11 -23.03 15.62
N GLU A 550 4.73 -22.24 14.62
CA GLU A 550 5.32 -22.31 13.28
C GLU A 550 6.84 -22.05 13.27
N SER A 551 7.33 -21.01 13.95
CA SER A 551 8.77 -20.65 13.95
C SER A 551 9.60 -21.68 14.73
N HIS A 552 9.10 -22.14 15.87
CA HIS A 552 9.84 -23.01 16.78
C HIS A 552 9.73 -24.50 16.42
N THR A 553 9.03 -24.85 15.32
CA THR A 553 9.08 -26.20 14.73
C THR A 553 10.35 -26.47 13.92
N ARG A 554 11.19 -25.46 13.69
CA ARG A 554 12.56 -25.57 13.12
C ARG A 554 13.59 -25.22 14.19
N GLY A 555 14.81 -25.75 14.10
CA GLY A 555 15.92 -25.45 15.01
C GLY A 555 15.81 -26.01 16.45
N THR A 556 14.61 -26.13 17.02
CA THR A 556 14.40 -26.58 18.42
C THR A 556 14.75 -28.04 18.63
N ASP A 557 15.44 -28.37 19.73
CA ASP A 557 15.78 -29.73 20.13
C ASP A 557 15.34 -30.02 21.57
N LEU A 558 14.30 -30.85 21.73
CA LEU A 558 13.77 -31.26 23.03
C LEU A 558 13.89 -32.77 23.19
N LYS A 559 14.32 -33.23 24.37
CA LYS A 559 14.42 -34.66 24.69
C LYS A 559 13.06 -35.23 25.09
N LEU A 560 12.24 -35.53 24.09
CA LEU A 560 10.89 -36.03 24.30
C LEU A 560 10.85 -37.55 24.64
N PRO A 561 9.97 -37.99 25.56
CA PRO A 561 9.77 -39.40 25.87
C PRO A 561 9.33 -40.25 24.66
N PRO A 562 9.64 -41.56 24.64
CA PRO A 562 9.42 -42.42 23.46
C PRO A 562 7.94 -42.74 23.20
N ASN A 563 7.05 -42.57 24.18
CA ASN A 563 5.61 -42.82 24.06
C ASN A 563 4.79 -41.59 23.62
N TYR A 564 5.45 -40.47 23.31
CA TYR A 564 4.76 -39.23 22.95
C TYR A 564 4.17 -39.31 21.55
N ARG A 565 2.92 -38.83 21.43
CA ARG A 565 2.25 -38.57 20.16
C ARG A 565 2.12 -37.06 19.95
N ALA A 566 2.43 -36.61 18.74
CA ALA A 566 2.30 -35.20 18.36
C ALA A 566 1.10 -34.98 17.43
N VAL A 567 0.31 -33.94 17.71
CA VAL A 567 -0.64 -33.40 16.72
C VAL A 567 0.09 -32.42 15.83
N VAL A 568 0.02 -32.63 14.53
CA VAL A 568 0.67 -31.79 13.52
C VAL A 568 -0.40 -31.04 12.75
N THR A 569 -0.42 -29.71 12.85
CA THR A 569 -1.39 -28.91 12.10
C THR A 569 -0.94 -28.73 10.65
N LEU A 570 -1.88 -28.81 9.71
CA LEU A 570 -1.64 -28.50 8.31
C LEU A 570 -2.16 -27.09 7.99
N GLY A 571 -1.49 -26.39 7.08
CA GLY A 571 -1.85 -25.03 6.66
C GLY A 571 -1.55 -24.76 5.20
N ALA A 572 -2.14 -23.70 4.65
CA ALA A 572 -1.95 -23.35 3.25
C ALA A 572 -0.48 -23.06 2.93
N GLY A 573 0.04 -23.58 1.81
CA GLY A 573 1.43 -23.38 1.39
C GLY A 573 2.47 -24.17 2.20
N LEU A 574 2.03 -25.14 3.01
CA LEU A 574 2.94 -26.02 3.73
C LEU A 574 3.64 -27.00 2.77
N THR A 575 4.96 -26.85 2.64
CA THR A 575 5.79 -27.71 1.79
C THR A 575 6.19 -29.01 2.50
N LYS A 576 6.57 -30.03 1.72
CA LYS A 576 7.04 -31.32 2.26
C LYS A 576 8.18 -31.12 3.27
N ASP A 577 9.18 -30.32 2.95
CA ASP A 577 10.35 -30.16 3.80
C ASP A 577 10.01 -29.52 5.16
N ARG A 578 9.17 -28.47 5.17
CA ARG A 578 8.70 -27.86 6.42
C ARG A 578 7.92 -28.87 7.28
N LEU A 579 7.03 -29.65 6.67
CA LEU A 579 6.28 -30.70 7.37
C LEU A 579 7.23 -31.75 7.98
N VAL A 580 8.17 -32.25 7.18
CA VAL A 580 9.11 -33.31 7.58
C VAL A 580 10.04 -32.82 8.68
N GLN A 581 10.61 -31.61 8.55
CA GLN A 581 11.49 -31.02 9.55
C GLN A 581 10.80 -30.84 10.91
N ALA A 582 9.53 -30.43 10.90
CA ALA A 582 8.72 -30.31 12.09
C ALA A 582 8.40 -31.67 12.71
N CYS A 583 7.97 -32.66 11.92
CA CYS A 583 7.73 -34.02 12.41
C CYS A 583 8.99 -34.62 13.04
N MET A 584 10.17 -34.29 12.53
CA MET A 584 11.46 -34.72 13.08
C MET A 584 11.85 -34.05 14.40
N ARG A 585 11.05 -33.12 14.95
CA ARG A 585 11.14 -32.74 16.38
C ARG A 585 10.85 -33.94 17.28
N MET A 586 10.03 -34.88 16.80
CA MET A 586 9.88 -36.22 17.38
C MET A 586 11.11 -37.06 16.98
N ARG A 587 12.25 -36.87 17.65
CA ARG A 587 13.53 -37.53 17.31
C ARG A 587 13.48 -39.06 17.29
N LYS A 588 12.48 -39.67 17.94
CA LYS A 588 12.22 -41.13 17.94
C LYS A 588 11.00 -41.50 17.09
N LEU A 589 10.64 -40.69 16.09
CA LEU A 589 9.55 -40.98 15.15
C LEU A 589 9.80 -42.32 14.44
N GLY A 590 8.80 -43.20 14.46
CA GLY A 590 8.92 -44.58 13.97
C GLY A 590 9.71 -45.53 14.89
N LYS A 591 10.16 -45.04 16.06
CA LYS A 591 10.82 -45.79 17.14
C LYS A 591 10.11 -45.52 18.48
N GLY A 592 8.78 -45.59 18.47
CA GLY A 592 7.90 -45.35 19.62
C GLY A 592 7.06 -44.08 19.47
N GLN A 593 7.68 -42.97 19.08
CA GLN A 593 6.96 -41.71 18.87
C GLN A 593 6.16 -41.76 17.56
N SER A 594 5.00 -41.10 17.57
CA SER A 594 4.05 -41.08 16.44
C SER A 594 3.45 -39.68 16.24
N VAL A 595 2.79 -39.49 15.10
CA VAL A 595 2.14 -38.23 14.73
C VAL A 595 0.68 -38.44 14.32
N GLU A 596 -0.15 -37.42 14.55
CA GLU A 596 -1.53 -37.31 14.11
C GLU A 596 -1.69 -36.03 13.30
N PHE A 597 -1.99 -36.14 12.00
CA PHE A 597 -2.19 -34.96 11.17
C PHE A 597 -3.58 -34.38 11.38
N TYR A 598 -3.64 -33.13 11.82
CA TYR A 598 -4.86 -32.35 11.87
C TYR A 598 -5.06 -31.63 10.54
N VAL A 599 -6.17 -31.93 9.86
CA VAL A 599 -6.47 -31.42 8.52
C VAL A 599 -7.61 -30.40 8.59
N PRO A 600 -7.32 -29.08 8.52
CA PRO A 600 -8.35 -28.05 8.39
C PRO A 600 -9.18 -28.23 7.12
N TRP A 601 -10.40 -27.70 7.12
CA TRP A 601 -11.30 -27.76 5.97
C TRP A 601 -10.67 -27.25 4.67
N GLU A 602 -9.91 -26.14 4.72
CA GLU A 602 -9.20 -25.60 3.57
C GLU A 602 -8.28 -26.65 2.94
N ILE A 603 -7.56 -27.41 3.78
CA ILE A 603 -6.57 -28.40 3.36
C ILE A 603 -7.25 -29.69 2.92
N GLU A 604 -8.33 -30.11 3.60
CA GLU A 604 -9.17 -31.23 3.20
C GLU A 604 -9.61 -31.09 1.74
N GLN A 605 -10.11 -29.91 1.36
CA GLN A 605 -10.53 -29.65 -0.02
C GLN A 605 -9.38 -29.73 -1.03
N LYS A 606 -8.19 -29.22 -0.68
CA LYS A 606 -7.00 -29.31 -1.53
C LYS A 606 -6.55 -30.77 -1.72
N ILE A 607 -6.56 -31.57 -0.65
CA ILE A 607 -6.23 -33.00 -0.70
C ILE A 607 -7.24 -33.77 -1.57
N ILE A 608 -8.54 -33.56 -1.36
CA ILE A 608 -9.59 -34.26 -2.10
C ILE A 608 -9.50 -33.99 -3.61
N ARG A 609 -9.15 -32.77 -4.02
CA ARG A 609 -8.97 -32.40 -5.44
C ARG A 609 -7.84 -33.15 -6.14
N LEU A 610 -6.83 -33.57 -5.40
CA LEU A 610 -5.70 -34.35 -5.93
C LEU A 610 -6.01 -35.84 -6.03
N LYS A 611 -7.10 -36.31 -5.41
CA LYS A 611 -7.49 -37.74 -5.46
C LYS A 611 -8.02 -38.13 -6.85
N PRO A 612 -7.68 -39.34 -7.34
CA PRO A 612 -8.34 -39.92 -8.51
C PRO A 612 -9.85 -40.05 -8.30
N GLN A 613 -10.65 -39.73 -9.33
CA GLN A 613 -12.12 -39.66 -9.25
C GLN A 613 -12.79 -40.94 -8.73
N GLU A 614 -12.22 -42.12 -9.01
CA GLU A 614 -12.73 -43.42 -8.51
C GLU A 614 -12.58 -43.60 -6.99
N LYS A 615 -11.59 -42.94 -6.36
CA LYS A 615 -11.34 -42.98 -4.91
C LYS A 615 -11.93 -41.77 -4.16
N ALA A 616 -12.27 -40.69 -4.88
CA ALA A 616 -12.86 -39.48 -4.30
C ALA A 616 -14.25 -39.71 -3.66
N ALA A 617 -14.93 -40.80 -4.03
CA ALA A 617 -16.19 -41.22 -3.40
C ALA A 617 -16.03 -41.69 -1.94
N ARG A 618 -14.82 -42.15 -1.55
CA ARG A 618 -14.47 -42.46 -0.16
C ARG A 618 -13.84 -41.21 0.47
N ARG A 619 -14.54 -40.55 1.39
CA ARG A 619 -14.07 -39.32 2.08
C ARG A 619 -12.91 -39.52 3.05
N GLU A 620 -12.44 -40.76 3.24
CA GLU A 620 -11.32 -41.05 4.14
C GLU A 620 -10.02 -40.49 3.55
N ILE A 621 -9.37 -39.58 4.27
CA ILE A 621 -8.03 -39.07 3.95
C ILE A 621 -7.00 -39.95 4.65
N ALA A 622 -6.09 -40.53 3.89
CA ALA A 622 -4.95 -41.27 4.40
C ALA A 622 -3.70 -40.39 4.45
N ILE A 623 -2.69 -40.82 5.19
CA ILE A 623 -1.39 -40.12 5.27
C ILE A 623 -0.74 -39.98 3.89
N SER A 624 -0.88 -40.98 3.02
CA SER A 624 -0.38 -40.91 1.64
C SER A 624 -0.97 -39.74 0.86
N ASP A 625 -2.22 -39.38 1.13
CA ASP A 625 -2.90 -38.27 0.46
C ASP A 625 -2.38 -36.92 0.98
N VAL A 626 -2.13 -36.82 2.30
CA VAL A 626 -1.48 -35.65 2.92
C VAL A 626 -0.07 -35.45 2.35
N LEU A 627 0.72 -36.52 2.25
CA LEU A 627 2.07 -36.48 1.69
C LEU A 627 2.07 -36.09 0.21
N SER A 628 1.14 -36.64 -0.59
CA SER A 628 0.97 -36.25 -1.99
C SER A 628 0.62 -34.77 -2.13
N TRP A 629 -0.20 -34.23 -1.23
CA TRP A 629 -0.56 -32.82 -1.22
C TRP A 629 0.65 -31.93 -0.90
N VAL A 630 1.39 -32.17 0.19
CA VAL A 630 2.57 -31.33 0.52
C VAL A 630 3.69 -31.39 -0.51
N ILE A 631 3.85 -32.53 -1.20
CA ILE A 631 4.78 -32.64 -2.34
C ILE A 631 4.29 -31.78 -3.51
N THR A 632 2.99 -31.78 -3.78
CA THR A 632 2.39 -30.92 -4.81
C THR A 632 2.57 -29.44 -4.45
N GLU A 633 2.39 -29.07 -3.17
CA GLU A 633 2.65 -27.71 -2.68
C GLU A 633 4.14 -27.33 -2.83
N THR A 634 5.09 -28.23 -2.56
CA THR A 634 6.52 -27.99 -2.86
C THR A 634 6.72 -27.68 -4.35
N CYS A 635 6.15 -28.47 -5.26
CA CYS A 635 6.26 -28.22 -6.70
C CYS A 635 5.67 -26.87 -7.11
N LEU A 636 4.55 -26.47 -6.48
CA LEU A 636 3.91 -25.18 -6.73
C LEU A 636 4.74 -24.01 -6.18
N ASP A 637 5.33 -24.12 -4.99
CA ASP A 637 6.23 -23.12 -4.41
C ASP A 637 7.49 -22.94 -5.27
N LEU A 638 8.11 -24.03 -5.72
CA LEU A 638 9.24 -23.97 -6.64
C LEU A 638 8.87 -23.31 -7.97
N ARG A 639 7.74 -23.71 -8.58
CA ARG A 639 7.25 -23.09 -9.83
C ARG A 639 7.02 -21.58 -9.69
N LYS A 640 6.55 -21.14 -8.52
CA LYS A 640 6.35 -19.72 -8.17
C LYS A 640 7.67 -18.96 -7.96
N ALA A 641 8.70 -19.64 -7.46
CA ALA A 641 10.02 -19.08 -7.20
C ALA A 641 10.88 -18.91 -8.47
N ILE A 642 10.72 -19.75 -9.50
CA ILE A 642 11.54 -19.69 -10.73
C ILE A 642 11.53 -18.30 -11.39
N PRO A 643 10.40 -17.59 -11.55
CA PRO A 643 10.43 -16.25 -12.14
C PRO A 643 11.34 -15.24 -11.42
N LEU A 644 11.39 -15.28 -10.08
CA LEU A 644 12.31 -14.46 -9.29
C LEU A 644 13.75 -14.89 -9.51
N TRP A 645 14.00 -16.21 -9.46
CA TRP A 645 15.31 -16.80 -9.72
C TRP A 645 15.87 -16.37 -11.09
N VAL A 646 15.05 -16.35 -12.14
CA VAL A 646 15.44 -15.93 -13.49
C VAL A 646 15.78 -14.44 -13.53
N ASN A 647 14.96 -13.57 -12.93
CA ASN A 647 15.23 -12.13 -12.89
C ASN A 647 16.57 -11.83 -12.20
N GLN A 648 16.80 -12.46 -11.04
CA GLN A 648 18.05 -12.32 -10.29
C GLN A 648 19.25 -12.87 -11.09
N GLY A 649 19.10 -14.03 -11.74
CA GLY A 649 20.17 -14.62 -12.56
C GLY A 649 20.55 -13.78 -13.80
N VAL A 650 19.55 -13.19 -14.48
CA VAL A 650 19.82 -12.25 -15.59
C VAL A 650 20.54 -11.00 -15.08
N ARG A 651 20.08 -10.42 -13.96
CA ARG A 651 20.75 -9.26 -13.34
C ARG A 651 22.20 -9.58 -12.99
N PHE A 652 22.42 -10.70 -12.30
CA PHE A 652 23.75 -11.16 -11.89
C PHE A 652 24.68 -11.33 -13.10
N SER A 653 24.21 -12.00 -14.16
CA SER A 653 24.99 -12.18 -15.40
C SER A 653 25.41 -10.85 -16.03
N ARG A 654 24.51 -9.86 -16.05
CA ARG A 654 24.81 -8.50 -16.52
C ARG A 654 25.83 -7.80 -15.62
N GLN A 655 25.63 -7.86 -14.30
CA GLN A 655 26.50 -7.22 -13.31
C GLN A 655 27.93 -7.79 -13.33
N GLN A 656 28.11 -9.10 -13.57
CA GLN A 656 29.44 -9.70 -13.73
C GLN A 656 30.25 -9.07 -14.87
N LEU A 657 29.60 -8.71 -15.98
CA LEU A 657 30.28 -8.01 -17.08
C LEU A 657 30.81 -6.65 -16.62
N PHE A 658 30.01 -5.89 -15.86
CA PHE A 658 30.43 -4.59 -15.33
C PHE A 658 31.59 -4.71 -14.33
N TRP A 659 31.55 -5.71 -13.44
CA TRP A 659 32.65 -6.01 -12.53
C TRP A 659 33.96 -6.33 -13.27
N SER A 660 33.88 -7.01 -14.41
CA SER A 660 35.06 -7.31 -15.25
C SER A 660 35.62 -6.08 -15.98
N GLN A 661 34.76 -5.12 -16.34
CA GLN A 661 35.13 -3.88 -17.03
C GLN A 661 35.85 -2.88 -16.13
N LYS A 662 35.60 -2.92 -14.81
CA LYS A 662 36.33 -2.12 -13.80
C LYS A 662 37.85 -2.23 -13.95
N LYS A 663 38.36 -3.39 -14.40
CA LYS A 663 39.80 -3.64 -14.61
C LYS A 663 40.39 -2.92 -15.83
N ARG A 664 39.58 -2.31 -16.71
CA ARG A 664 40.02 -1.71 -17.99
C ARG A 664 39.86 -0.19 -18.09
N ASP A 665 38.88 0.42 -17.42
CA ASP A 665 38.61 1.86 -17.54
C ASP A 665 38.77 2.61 -16.22
N ALA A 666 39.67 3.60 -16.19
CA ALA A 666 39.89 4.54 -15.09
C ALA A 666 38.81 5.66 -15.01
N VAL A 667 37.62 5.44 -15.58
CA VAL A 667 36.57 6.47 -15.67
C VAL A 667 35.59 6.34 -14.51
N SER A 668 35.38 7.45 -13.79
CA SER A 668 34.61 7.55 -12.53
C SER A 668 33.07 7.35 -12.67
N ARG A 669 32.57 6.64 -13.68
CA ARG A 669 31.11 6.45 -13.91
C ARG A 669 30.66 5.00 -14.17
N TRP A 670 31.54 4.00 -14.03
CA TRP A 670 31.16 2.60 -14.27
C TRP A 670 30.08 2.09 -13.29
N ALA A 671 30.08 2.58 -12.04
CA ALA A 671 29.09 2.21 -11.03
C ALA A 671 27.65 2.64 -11.40
N GLU A 672 27.48 3.67 -12.24
CA GLU A 672 26.15 4.09 -12.74
C GLU A 672 25.46 3.00 -13.56
N GLN A 673 26.22 2.06 -14.13
CA GLN A 673 25.67 0.93 -14.90
C GLN A 673 24.94 -0.10 -14.01
N PHE A 674 25.18 -0.09 -12.69
CA PHE A 674 24.51 -0.96 -11.73
C PHE A 674 23.15 -0.41 -11.29
N LEU A 675 22.85 0.86 -11.60
CA LEU A 675 21.57 1.48 -11.23
C LEU A 675 20.42 0.84 -11.98
N GLU A 676 19.37 0.49 -11.23
CA GLU A 676 18.09 0.01 -11.77
C GLU A 676 17.02 1.04 -11.44
N ASP A 677 16.03 1.20 -12.33
CA ASP A 677 14.86 2.02 -12.06
C ASP A 677 14.02 1.34 -10.97
N GLU A 678 13.77 2.07 -9.88
CA GLU A 678 12.97 1.58 -8.75
C GLU A 678 11.52 2.06 -8.84
N ALA A 679 11.34 3.37 -9.00
CA ALA A 679 10.03 3.95 -9.26
C ALA A 679 9.50 3.49 -10.63
N GLN A 680 8.31 2.89 -10.63
CA GLN A 680 7.63 2.49 -11.86
C GLN A 680 6.24 3.09 -11.90
N THR A 681 5.94 3.72 -13.04
CA THR A 681 4.63 4.37 -13.23
C THR A 681 3.51 3.34 -13.38
N LEU A 682 2.27 3.74 -13.11
CA LEU A 682 1.06 2.95 -13.35
C LEU A 682 0.97 2.48 -14.81
N ASP A 683 1.42 3.31 -15.76
CA ASP A 683 1.50 2.94 -17.18
C ASP A 683 2.47 1.77 -17.39
N GLN A 684 3.69 1.86 -16.84
CA GLN A 684 4.69 0.81 -16.95
C GLN A 684 4.23 -0.51 -16.31
N ARG A 685 3.55 -0.45 -15.16
CA ARG A 685 3.07 -1.62 -14.44
C ARG A 685 1.87 -2.28 -15.11
N TYR A 686 0.85 -1.51 -15.46
CA TYR A 686 -0.48 -2.07 -15.73
C TYR A 686 -0.98 -1.94 -17.17
N ARG A 687 -0.42 -1.02 -17.98
CA ARG A 687 -0.91 -0.82 -19.34
C ARG A 687 -0.72 -2.11 -20.17
N PRO A 688 -1.75 -2.59 -20.89
CA PRO A 688 -1.64 -3.76 -21.75
C PRO A 688 -0.70 -3.47 -22.92
N ARG A 689 0.52 -3.99 -22.86
CA ARG A 689 1.50 -3.87 -23.96
C ARG A 689 1.41 -5.11 -24.86
N ALA A 690 1.31 -4.89 -26.17
CA ALA A 690 1.24 -5.94 -27.19
C ALA A 690 2.51 -6.83 -27.29
N GLY A 691 3.57 -6.44 -26.58
CA GLY A 691 4.80 -7.20 -26.38
C GLY A 691 5.42 -6.79 -25.04
N ARG A 692 4.90 -7.33 -23.93
CA ARG A 692 5.68 -7.35 -22.68
C ARG A 692 7.02 -8.04 -22.94
N ILE A 693 7.99 -7.78 -22.07
CA ILE A 693 9.27 -8.49 -22.02
C ILE A 693 8.96 -9.98 -22.07
N THR A 694 9.07 -10.58 -23.26
CA THR A 694 8.97 -12.03 -23.42
C THR A 694 10.11 -12.62 -22.62
N LEU A 695 9.94 -13.86 -22.14
CA LEU A 695 11.02 -14.61 -21.52
C LEU A 695 12.31 -14.48 -22.34
N ASP A 696 12.19 -14.52 -23.67
CA ASP A 696 13.29 -14.29 -24.61
C ASP A 696 13.95 -12.91 -24.46
N SER A 697 13.19 -11.81 -24.49
CA SER A 697 13.77 -10.47 -24.34
C SER A 697 14.40 -10.19 -22.96
N LEU A 698 13.97 -10.92 -21.91
CA LEU A 698 14.62 -10.88 -20.60
C LEU A 698 15.93 -11.65 -20.64
N LEU A 699 15.90 -12.87 -21.18
CA LEU A 699 17.05 -13.75 -21.29
C LEU A 699 18.11 -13.24 -22.26
N ASP A 700 17.74 -12.46 -23.28
CA ASP A 700 18.65 -11.81 -24.23
C ASP A 700 19.56 -10.77 -23.56
N LYS A 701 19.20 -10.30 -22.36
CA LYS A 701 20.05 -9.41 -21.56
C LYS A 701 21.17 -10.15 -20.83
N ALA A 702 21.10 -11.48 -20.73
CA ALA A 702 22.13 -12.31 -20.09
C ALA A 702 23.18 -12.80 -21.10
N GLY A 703 24.32 -13.27 -20.61
CA GLY A 703 25.31 -13.93 -21.46
C GLY A 703 24.78 -15.25 -22.04
N ALA A 704 25.18 -15.60 -23.26
CA ALA A 704 24.63 -16.73 -24.03
C ALA A 704 24.60 -18.09 -23.28
N LEU A 705 25.61 -18.37 -22.45
CA LEU A 705 25.67 -19.59 -21.64
C LEU A 705 24.63 -19.57 -20.52
N MET A 706 24.52 -18.45 -19.80
CA MET A 706 23.51 -18.26 -18.74
C MET A 706 22.09 -18.29 -19.31
N THR A 707 21.86 -17.64 -20.46
CA THR A 707 20.57 -17.69 -21.17
C THR A 707 20.10 -19.13 -21.43
N LYS A 708 21.01 -20.03 -21.81
CA LYS A 708 20.69 -21.44 -22.07
C LYS A 708 20.27 -22.17 -20.78
N GLU A 709 20.98 -21.95 -19.68
CA GLU A 709 20.69 -22.58 -18.39
C GLU A 709 19.36 -22.08 -17.81
N LEU A 710 19.15 -20.76 -17.83
CA LEU A 710 17.91 -20.13 -17.37
C LEU A 710 16.71 -20.61 -18.20
N ARG A 711 16.85 -20.70 -19.53
CA ARG A 711 15.78 -21.20 -20.41
C ARG A 711 15.46 -22.68 -20.12
N ALA A 712 16.48 -23.52 -20.00
CA ALA A 712 16.28 -24.94 -19.70
C ALA A 712 15.51 -25.15 -18.38
N ARG A 713 15.80 -24.34 -17.36
CA ARG A 713 15.08 -24.39 -16.08
C ARG A 713 13.63 -23.88 -16.22
N CYS A 714 13.37 -22.86 -17.03
CA CYS A 714 12.00 -22.42 -17.31
C CYS A 714 11.18 -23.51 -18.02
N ASP A 715 11.80 -24.20 -18.99
CA ASP A 715 11.17 -25.28 -19.74
C ASP A 715 10.85 -26.48 -18.84
N GLU A 716 11.75 -26.84 -17.92
CA GLU A 716 11.54 -27.92 -16.93
C GLU A 716 10.29 -27.69 -16.06
N PHE A 717 10.03 -26.42 -15.69
CA PHE A 717 8.85 -26.03 -14.91
C PHE A 717 7.63 -25.63 -15.76
N GLY A 718 7.73 -25.74 -17.09
CA GLY A 718 6.66 -25.40 -18.03
C GLY A 718 6.22 -23.94 -17.93
N LEU A 719 7.18 -23.03 -17.75
CA LEU A 719 6.94 -21.58 -17.66
C LEU A 719 7.12 -20.93 -19.02
N THR A 720 6.00 -20.49 -19.61
CA THR A 720 5.98 -19.76 -20.88
C THR A 720 5.85 -18.24 -20.70
N GLU A 721 5.35 -17.78 -19.55
CA GLU A 721 5.13 -16.36 -19.22
C GLU A 721 5.48 -16.09 -17.73
N LEU A 722 6.16 -14.96 -17.42
CA LEU A 722 6.66 -14.60 -16.08
C LEU A 722 5.67 -13.67 -15.31
N HIS A 723 4.42 -14.09 -15.13
CA HIS A 723 3.33 -13.16 -14.75
C HIS A 723 3.18 -12.81 -13.27
N THR A 724 3.62 -13.66 -12.35
CA THR A 724 3.33 -13.53 -10.89
C THR A 724 4.53 -13.20 -10.02
N ALA A 725 5.74 -13.11 -10.60
CA ALA A 725 6.99 -12.92 -9.85
C ALA A 725 6.95 -11.67 -8.95
N SER A 726 6.53 -10.53 -9.52
CA SER A 726 6.61 -9.23 -8.86
C SER A 726 5.69 -9.07 -7.65
N LEU A 727 4.62 -9.87 -7.51
CA LEU A 727 3.74 -9.79 -6.35
C LEU A 727 4.29 -10.55 -5.13
N GLN A 728 5.13 -11.55 -5.37
CA GLN A 728 5.70 -12.42 -4.35
C GLN A 728 7.10 -11.99 -3.91
N GLU A 729 7.65 -10.97 -4.55
CA GLU A 729 8.99 -10.47 -4.29
C GLU A 729 9.02 -9.75 -2.94
N GLU A 730 9.76 -10.34 -2.01
CA GLU A 730 10.10 -9.79 -0.70
C GLU A 730 11.54 -9.30 -0.79
N GLN A 731 11.82 -8.09 -0.28
CA GLN A 731 13.11 -7.45 -0.41
C GLN A 731 13.52 -6.89 0.96
N GLU A 732 14.77 -7.12 1.36
CA GLU A 732 15.36 -6.39 2.47
C GLU A 732 15.83 -5.04 1.96
N ARG A 733 15.24 -3.98 2.50
CA ARG A 733 15.46 -2.62 2.01
C ARG A 733 16.25 -1.85 3.04
N GLU A 734 17.49 -1.51 2.70
CA GLU A 734 18.28 -0.59 3.51
C GLU A 734 18.11 0.81 2.91
N LEU A 735 17.29 1.63 3.56
CA LEU A 735 17.08 3.03 3.17
C LEU A 735 18.36 3.83 3.41
N SER A 736 18.61 4.82 2.55
CA SER A 736 19.71 5.76 2.78
C SER A 736 19.45 6.51 4.10
N PRO A 737 20.43 6.65 5.02
CA PRO A 737 20.23 7.38 6.27
C PRO A 737 19.71 8.79 6.00
N GLU A 738 18.43 9.02 6.29
CA GLU A 738 17.84 10.33 6.15
C GLU A 738 18.48 11.24 7.20
N THR A 739 19.09 12.33 6.74
CA THR A 739 19.05 13.53 7.57
C THR A 739 17.65 14.04 7.33
N GLU A 740 16.76 13.94 8.33
CA GLU A 740 15.49 14.68 8.34
C GLU A 740 15.85 16.15 8.12
N GLN A 741 15.94 16.57 6.86
CA GLN A 741 15.88 17.96 6.52
C GLN A 741 14.42 18.30 6.70
N GLU A 742 14.08 18.77 7.91
CA GLU A 742 12.91 19.62 8.05
C GLU A 742 13.01 20.63 6.91
N ARG A 743 12.12 20.45 5.92
CA ARG A 743 11.97 21.43 4.87
C ARG A 743 11.39 22.64 5.56
N GLN A 744 12.27 23.49 6.11
CA GLN A 744 11.91 24.85 6.40
C GLN A 744 11.46 25.39 5.05
N VAL A 745 10.14 25.54 4.93
CA VAL A 745 9.56 26.29 3.84
C VAL A 745 10.14 27.68 4.01
N GLU A 746 11.22 27.94 3.30
CA GLU A 746 11.73 29.29 3.13
C GLU A 746 10.61 30.02 2.43
N LYS A 747 9.77 30.68 3.24
CA LYS A 747 8.71 31.53 2.72
C LYS A 747 9.41 32.51 1.80
N PRO A 748 8.91 32.71 0.57
CA PRO A 748 9.52 33.67 -0.33
C PRO A 748 9.71 35.00 0.41
N PRO A 749 10.80 35.73 0.17
CA PRO A 749 11.07 37.00 0.83
C PRO A 749 9.83 37.90 0.74
N ALA A 750 9.58 38.67 1.80
CA ALA A 750 8.41 39.53 1.89
C ALA A 750 8.29 40.39 0.61
N ALA A 751 7.23 40.14 -0.16
CA ALA A 751 7.00 40.87 -1.40
C ALA A 751 6.66 42.34 -1.07
N GLU A 752 7.19 43.28 -1.85
CA GLU A 752 6.84 44.67 -1.68
C GLU A 752 5.38 44.91 -2.09
N PRO A 753 4.56 45.55 -1.26
CA PRO A 753 3.17 45.84 -1.61
C PRO A 753 3.09 46.83 -2.76
N GLU A 754 2.11 46.64 -3.65
CA GLU A 754 1.80 47.61 -4.70
C GLU A 754 1.14 48.86 -4.10
N THR A 755 1.39 50.03 -4.69
CA THR A 755 0.74 51.26 -4.23
C THR A 755 -0.73 51.26 -4.61
N HIS A 756 -1.60 51.44 -3.62
CA HIS A 756 -3.03 51.49 -3.83
C HIS A 756 -3.47 52.66 -4.72
N PHE A 757 -4.46 52.41 -5.59
CA PHE A 757 -5.07 53.43 -6.43
C PHE A 757 -6.52 53.06 -6.80
N PHE A 758 -7.30 54.04 -7.25
CA PHE A 758 -8.57 53.81 -7.94
C PHE A 758 -8.59 54.68 -9.21
N SER A 759 -9.30 54.24 -10.24
CA SER A 759 -9.37 54.99 -11.50
C SER A 759 -10.38 56.13 -11.44
N GLN A 760 -10.15 57.19 -12.23
CA GLN A 760 -11.13 58.27 -12.40
C GLN A 760 -12.38 57.75 -13.14
N SER A 761 -12.24 56.76 -14.02
CA SER A 761 -13.37 56.12 -14.70
C SER A 761 -14.30 55.38 -13.74
N MET A 762 -13.78 54.76 -12.67
CA MET A 762 -14.58 54.14 -11.61
C MET A 762 -15.41 55.20 -10.86
N LYS A 763 -14.81 56.34 -10.52
CA LYS A 763 -15.52 57.48 -9.92
C LYS A 763 -16.61 58.03 -10.85
N ASP A 764 -16.28 58.20 -12.12
CA ASP A 764 -17.23 58.68 -13.12
C ASP A 764 -18.41 57.71 -13.31
N TRP A 765 -18.15 56.39 -13.30
CA TRP A 765 -19.20 55.38 -13.35
C TRP A 765 -20.14 55.43 -12.14
N ILE A 766 -19.59 55.58 -10.94
CA ILE A 766 -20.37 55.71 -9.69
C ILE A 766 -21.23 56.98 -9.72
N LEU A 767 -20.71 58.10 -10.23
CA LEU A 767 -21.39 59.39 -10.21
C LEU A 767 -22.37 59.63 -11.38
N LYS A 768 -22.03 59.16 -12.58
CA LYS A 768 -22.73 59.50 -13.84
C LYS A 768 -23.43 58.31 -14.51
N GLY A 769 -23.12 57.08 -14.11
CA GLY A 769 -23.65 55.85 -14.70
C GLY A 769 -23.02 55.49 -16.07
N SER A 770 -23.39 54.32 -16.61
CA SER A 770 -22.75 53.72 -17.79
C SER A 770 -22.94 54.49 -19.12
N SER A 771 -24.02 55.26 -19.26
CA SER A 771 -24.37 55.94 -20.53
C SER A 771 -23.53 57.19 -20.82
N LEU A 772 -22.75 57.66 -19.84
CA LEU A 772 -21.99 58.92 -19.90
C LEU A 772 -20.49 58.71 -19.66
N ILE A 773 -20.02 57.47 -19.63
CA ILE A 773 -18.60 57.12 -19.49
C ILE A 773 -18.00 56.64 -20.82
N ASP A 774 -16.70 56.82 -20.98
CA ASP A 774 -15.95 56.15 -22.03
C ASP A 774 -15.87 54.65 -21.70
N ILE A 775 -16.73 53.86 -22.34
CA ILE A 775 -16.82 52.42 -22.14
C ILE A 775 -15.51 51.72 -22.53
N THR A 776 -14.77 52.24 -23.52
CA THR A 776 -13.50 51.62 -23.95
C THR A 776 -12.43 51.80 -22.90
N LEU A 777 -12.34 53.00 -22.32
CA LEU A 777 -11.41 53.31 -21.23
C LEU A 777 -11.79 52.56 -19.95
N PHE A 778 -13.08 52.52 -19.61
CA PHE A 778 -13.59 51.73 -18.48
C PHE A 778 -13.27 50.24 -18.64
N GLN A 779 -13.43 49.68 -19.84
CA GLN A 779 -13.13 48.28 -20.10
C GLN A 779 -11.63 47.97 -20.09
N ALA A 780 -10.79 48.92 -20.48
CA ALA A 780 -9.33 48.78 -20.42
C ALA A 780 -8.81 48.79 -18.96
N GLU A 781 -9.38 49.65 -18.11
CA GLU A 781 -8.99 49.81 -16.71
C GLU A 781 -9.57 48.74 -15.77
N HIS A 782 -10.73 48.17 -16.11
CA HIS A 782 -11.36 47.10 -15.34
C HIS A 782 -11.33 45.80 -16.15
N LYS A 783 -10.42 44.88 -15.84
CA LYS A 783 -10.24 43.65 -16.64
C LYS A 783 -11.31 42.60 -16.30
N PRO A 784 -11.69 41.73 -17.24
CA PRO A 784 -12.45 40.52 -16.89
C PRO A 784 -11.74 39.73 -15.78
N ALA A 785 -12.48 39.29 -14.76
CA ALA A 785 -11.90 38.78 -13.52
C ALA A 785 -11.00 37.56 -13.76
N PHE A 786 -11.43 36.57 -14.55
CA PHE A 786 -10.57 35.41 -14.86
C PHE A 786 -9.26 35.78 -15.58
N GLN A 787 -9.24 36.87 -16.35
CA GLN A 787 -8.02 37.33 -17.03
C GLN A 787 -7.00 37.93 -16.06
N THR A 788 -7.41 38.33 -14.86
CA THR A 788 -6.45 38.77 -13.83
C THR A 788 -5.63 37.62 -13.27
N LEU A 789 -6.08 36.37 -13.45
CA LEU A 789 -5.41 35.16 -12.99
C LEU A 789 -4.33 34.66 -13.96
N ASN A 790 -4.03 35.39 -15.04
CA ASN A 790 -3.07 34.95 -16.07
C ASN A 790 -1.65 34.67 -15.55
N ASN A 791 -1.31 35.22 -14.38
CA ASN A 791 -0.02 35.07 -13.72
C ASN A 791 -0.05 34.03 -12.57
N THR A 792 -1.10 33.21 -12.48
CA THR A 792 -1.24 32.15 -11.48
C THR A 792 -0.81 30.80 -12.05
N SER A 793 -0.54 29.82 -11.20
CA SER A 793 -0.21 28.46 -11.64
C SER A 793 -1.37 27.77 -12.34
N ALA A 794 -2.62 28.12 -12.01
CA ALA A 794 -3.80 27.58 -12.67
C ALA A 794 -3.84 27.92 -14.17
N ALA A 795 -3.37 29.11 -14.57
CA ALA A 795 -3.40 29.57 -15.96
C ALA A 795 -2.57 28.72 -16.94
N GLN A 796 -1.73 27.81 -16.44
CA GLN A 796 -1.00 26.85 -17.28
C GLN A 796 -1.90 25.79 -17.91
N TYR A 797 -3.06 25.53 -17.30
CA TYR A 797 -3.93 24.41 -17.67
C TYR A 797 -5.13 24.84 -18.51
N PHE A 798 -5.38 26.15 -18.65
CA PHE A 798 -6.48 26.65 -19.48
C PHE A 798 -6.26 28.10 -19.91
N ASN A 799 -6.72 28.44 -21.12
CA ASN A 799 -6.67 29.82 -21.60
C ASN A 799 -7.73 30.69 -20.91
N VAL A 800 -7.29 31.53 -19.97
CA VAL A 800 -8.17 32.43 -19.20
C VAL A 800 -8.98 33.42 -20.05
N GLN A 801 -8.56 33.67 -21.30
CA GLN A 801 -9.28 34.55 -22.24
C GLN A 801 -10.60 33.94 -22.74
N ALA A 802 -10.76 32.62 -22.61
CA ALA A 802 -11.98 31.91 -23.01
C ALA A 802 -13.13 32.07 -22.01
N PHE A 803 -12.87 32.52 -20.78
CA PHE A 803 -13.94 32.77 -19.80
C PHE A 803 -14.80 34.00 -20.16
N PRO A 804 -16.10 33.99 -19.81
CA PRO A 804 -16.98 35.13 -20.06
C PRO A 804 -16.50 36.43 -19.41
N ARG A 805 -16.78 37.56 -20.08
CA ARG A 805 -16.39 38.91 -19.63
C ARG A 805 -17.41 39.58 -18.70
N THR A 806 -18.30 38.78 -18.11
CA THR A 806 -19.45 39.22 -17.32
C THR A 806 -19.06 39.73 -15.93
N VAL A 807 -18.04 39.11 -15.32
CA VAL A 807 -17.45 39.54 -14.05
C VAL A 807 -16.13 40.24 -14.33
N ARG A 808 -15.96 41.45 -13.80
CA ARG A 808 -14.75 42.27 -13.94
C ARG A 808 -14.12 42.51 -12.57
N ALA A 809 -12.83 42.84 -12.57
CA ALA A 809 -12.08 43.21 -11.38
C ALA A 809 -11.25 44.46 -11.67
N THR A 810 -11.08 45.31 -10.66
CA THR A 810 -10.19 46.47 -10.72
C THR A 810 -8.74 46.03 -10.75
N LEU A 811 -7.86 46.90 -11.28
CA LEU A 811 -6.43 46.65 -11.25
C LEU A 811 -5.87 46.65 -9.83
N ASP A 812 -6.41 47.47 -8.92
CA ASP A 812 -6.01 47.48 -7.51
C ASP A 812 -6.39 46.17 -6.80
N PHE A 813 -7.59 45.63 -7.06
CA PHE A 813 -7.94 44.30 -6.57
C PHE A 813 -6.97 43.22 -7.08
N ALA A 814 -6.64 43.27 -8.37
CA ALA A 814 -5.84 42.25 -9.04
C ALA A 814 -4.34 42.30 -8.75
N LYS A 815 -3.76 43.49 -8.56
CA LYS A 815 -2.32 43.69 -8.35
C LYS A 815 -2.05 44.10 -6.91
N THR A 816 -1.56 43.15 -6.12
CA THR A 816 -1.36 43.33 -4.68
C THR A 816 0.09 43.61 -4.29
N VAL A 817 1.04 43.17 -5.12
CA VAL A 817 2.48 43.27 -4.88
C VAL A 817 3.23 43.69 -6.14
N LYS A 818 4.39 44.33 -5.96
CA LYS A 818 5.31 44.71 -7.03
C LYS A 818 6.11 43.51 -7.50
N GLY A 819 6.27 43.36 -8.81
CA GLY A 819 7.13 42.33 -9.42
C GLY A 819 6.57 41.74 -10.70
N THR A 820 7.42 40.99 -11.41
CA THR A 820 7.05 40.22 -12.60
C THR A 820 6.87 38.75 -12.24
N PHE A 821 5.63 38.28 -12.36
CA PHE A 821 5.28 36.88 -12.25
C PHE A 821 5.40 36.20 -13.63
N GLY A 822 5.82 34.94 -13.66
CA GLY A 822 6.16 34.25 -14.90
C GLY A 822 6.09 32.72 -14.77
N THR A 823 6.77 32.01 -15.67
CA THR A 823 6.68 30.54 -15.80
C THR A 823 7.25 29.74 -14.63
N ARG A 824 8.06 30.35 -13.76
CA ARG A 824 8.63 29.68 -12.57
C ARG A 824 8.15 30.27 -11.23
N ASN A 825 7.55 31.46 -11.22
CA ASN A 825 7.08 32.17 -10.03
C ASN A 825 5.65 32.67 -10.26
N TYR A 826 4.69 32.17 -9.49
CA TYR A 826 3.26 32.47 -9.64
C TYR A 826 2.76 33.46 -8.60
N SER A 827 1.67 34.15 -8.92
CA SER A 827 0.98 35.10 -8.03
C SER A 827 -0.07 34.45 -7.11
N ASP A 828 -0.03 33.12 -6.94
CA ASP A 828 -1.02 32.31 -6.21
C ASP A 828 -1.24 32.83 -4.78
N CYS A 829 -0.18 32.95 -3.98
CA CYS A 829 -0.24 33.35 -2.57
C CYS A 829 -0.60 34.82 -2.35
N PHE A 830 -0.70 35.62 -3.42
CA PHE A 830 -0.95 37.06 -3.35
C PHE A 830 -2.34 37.44 -3.86
N GLN A 831 -3.20 36.46 -4.18
CA GLN A 831 -4.57 36.71 -4.61
C GLN A 831 -5.44 37.19 -3.43
N ARG A 832 -6.18 38.28 -3.62
CA ARG A 832 -7.13 38.78 -2.61
C ARG A 832 -8.42 37.94 -2.60
N PRO A 833 -9.01 37.68 -1.41
CA PRO A 833 -10.35 37.13 -1.32
C PRO A 833 -11.37 38.14 -1.87
N VAL A 834 -12.44 37.63 -2.47
CA VAL A 834 -13.53 38.47 -3.01
C VAL A 834 -14.45 38.85 -1.85
N GLN A 835 -14.52 40.14 -1.52
CA GLN A 835 -15.32 40.66 -0.41
C GLN A 835 -16.30 41.76 -0.84
N TRP A 836 -15.84 42.69 -1.66
CA TRP A 836 -16.58 43.89 -2.04
C TRP A 836 -16.91 43.89 -3.53
N ILE A 837 -18.18 44.08 -3.84
CA ILE A 837 -18.71 43.99 -5.21
C ILE A 837 -19.59 45.21 -5.51
N LEU A 838 -19.36 45.83 -6.66
CA LEU A 838 -20.24 46.85 -7.24
C LEU A 838 -21.08 46.27 -8.37
N THR A 839 -22.38 46.59 -8.38
CA THR A 839 -23.29 46.30 -9.49
C THR A 839 -23.95 47.59 -10.01
N ASN A 840 -24.24 47.65 -11.32
CA ASN A 840 -25.02 48.73 -11.91
C ASN A 840 -26.53 48.55 -11.69
N LYS A 841 -27.27 49.68 -11.70
CA LYS A 841 -28.73 49.74 -11.46
C LYS A 841 -29.61 49.80 -12.72
N CYS A 842 -29.06 49.80 -13.94
CA CYS A 842 -29.82 50.16 -15.15
C CYS A 842 -30.56 48.98 -15.82
N GLN A 843 -31.86 49.12 -16.07
CA GLN A 843 -32.76 48.11 -16.66
C GLN A 843 -32.56 47.82 -18.16
N ALA A 844 -31.81 48.68 -18.89
CA ALA A 844 -31.61 48.58 -20.34
C ALA A 844 -30.24 48.02 -20.76
N GLU A 845 -29.32 47.80 -19.81
CA GLU A 845 -27.94 47.39 -20.08
C GLU A 845 -27.64 46.00 -19.49
N SER A 846 -26.68 45.29 -20.08
CA SER A 846 -26.15 44.06 -19.47
C SER A 846 -25.60 44.34 -18.07
N VAL A 847 -26.04 43.59 -17.06
CA VAL A 847 -25.56 43.74 -15.67
C VAL A 847 -24.04 43.58 -15.62
N CYS A 848 -23.36 44.61 -15.09
CA CYS A 848 -21.91 44.66 -14.95
C CYS A 848 -21.56 44.50 -13.47
N LEU A 849 -20.84 43.43 -13.15
CA LEU A 849 -20.36 43.13 -11.80
C LEU A 849 -18.87 43.41 -11.71
N VAL A 850 -18.47 44.33 -10.83
CA VAL A 850 -17.08 44.74 -10.64
C VAL A 850 -16.62 44.41 -9.23
N ILE A 851 -15.61 43.56 -9.11
CA ILE A 851 -14.92 43.25 -7.85
C ILE A 851 -13.91 44.36 -7.57
N ILE A 852 -13.98 44.94 -6.38
CA ILE A 852 -13.11 46.03 -5.95
C ILE A 852 -12.32 45.63 -4.70
N SER A 853 -11.21 46.32 -4.44
CA SER A 853 -10.43 46.07 -3.23
C SER A 853 -11.08 46.70 -1.99
N PRO A 854 -10.70 46.25 -0.77
CA PRO A 854 -11.13 46.91 0.47
C PRO A 854 -10.73 48.39 0.53
N PHE A 855 -9.59 48.76 -0.05
CA PHE A 855 -9.15 50.16 -0.15
C PHE A 855 -10.10 50.98 -1.03
N GLU A 856 -10.41 50.48 -2.24
CA GLU A 856 -11.34 51.15 -3.15
C GLU A 856 -12.74 51.27 -2.54
N ALA A 857 -13.21 50.23 -1.85
CA ALA A 857 -14.49 50.23 -1.17
C ALA A 857 -14.57 51.33 -0.10
N GLN A 858 -13.50 51.49 0.69
CA GLN A 858 -13.40 52.53 1.73
C GLN A 858 -13.36 53.94 1.15
N GLU A 859 -12.52 54.19 0.15
CA GLU A 859 -12.34 55.52 -0.45
C GLU A 859 -13.56 55.98 -1.25
N LEU A 860 -14.25 55.04 -1.91
CA LEU A 860 -15.41 55.34 -2.75
C LEU A 860 -16.73 55.32 -1.96
N LEU A 861 -16.72 54.87 -0.69
CA LEU A 861 -17.91 54.71 0.14
C LEU A 861 -18.81 55.96 0.16
N PRO A 862 -18.30 57.20 0.38
CA PRO A 862 -19.16 58.39 0.44
C PRO A 862 -19.82 58.73 -0.91
N LEU A 863 -19.20 58.32 -2.02
CA LEU A 863 -19.74 58.52 -3.38
C LEU A 863 -20.81 57.46 -3.69
N ILE A 864 -20.56 56.21 -3.27
CA ILE A 864 -21.47 55.08 -3.44
C ILE A 864 -22.78 55.32 -2.67
N GLU A 865 -22.70 55.80 -1.43
CA GLU A 865 -23.87 56.10 -0.59
C GLU A 865 -24.82 57.11 -1.26
N ARG A 866 -24.26 58.08 -2.00
CA ARG A 866 -25.00 59.12 -2.73
C ARG A 866 -25.37 58.71 -4.15
N SER A 867 -24.84 57.61 -4.66
CA SER A 867 -25.00 57.20 -6.05
C SER A 867 -26.40 56.65 -6.35
N GLN A 868 -26.97 57.11 -7.46
CA GLN A 868 -28.20 56.54 -8.04
C GLN A 868 -27.91 55.45 -9.07
N HIS A 869 -26.64 55.15 -9.36
CA HIS A 869 -26.24 54.31 -10.49
C HIS A 869 -25.63 52.96 -10.08
N VAL A 870 -25.01 52.87 -8.90
CA VAL A 870 -24.37 51.64 -8.41
C VAL A 870 -24.89 51.19 -7.05
N THR A 871 -24.68 49.92 -6.73
CA THR A 871 -24.92 49.32 -5.41
C THR A 871 -23.66 48.60 -4.95
N LEU A 872 -23.24 48.81 -3.70
CA LEU A 872 -22.16 48.06 -3.06
C LEU A 872 -22.71 46.89 -2.26
N HIS A 873 -22.09 45.73 -2.44
CA HIS A 873 -22.44 44.47 -1.81
C HIS A 873 -21.25 43.92 -1.01
N LEU A 874 -21.52 43.46 0.21
CA LEU A 874 -20.62 42.57 0.94
C LEU A 874 -20.90 41.12 0.53
N TYR A 875 -19.85 40.37 0.24
CA TYR A 875 -19.93 39.00 -0.25
C TYR A 875 -18.84 38.12 0.36
N ALA A 876 -19.12 36.82 0.45
CA ALA A 876 -18.14 35.79 0.70
C ALA A 876 -18.62 34.47 0.04
N PRO A 877 -17.71 33.66 -0.52
CA PRO A 877 -18.06 32.36 -1.09
C PRO A 877 -18.55 31.38 -0.03
N ARG A 878 -19.51 30.51 -0.38
CA ARG A 878 -19.99 29.45 0.51
C ARG A 878 -19.00 28.28 0.55
N VAL A 879 -18.06 28.33 1.50
CA VAL A 879 -17.03 27.29 1.72
C VAL A 879 -17.38 26.28 2.81
N ASN A 880 -18.45 26.54 3.59
CA ASN A 880 -18.95 25.63 4.61
C ASN A 880 -20.48 25.54 4.49
N LEU A 881 -21.01 24.31 4.46
CA LEU A 881 -22.43 24.06 4.31
C LEU A 881 -23.27 24.68 5.44
N ALA A 882 -22.71 24.83 6.64
CA ALA A 882 -23.38 25.43 7.79
C ALA A 882 -23.64 26.94 7.64
N PHE A 883 -22.97 27.62 6.71
CA PHE A 883 -23.21 29.03 6.42
C PHE A 883 -24.34 29.21 5.41
N GLN A 884 -25.13 30.27 5.59
CA GLN A 884 -26.13 30.69 4.60
C GLN A 884 -25.45 31.16 3.31
N SER A 885 -26.08 30.88 2.18
CA SER A 885 -25.60 31.31 0.86
C SER A 885 -25.72 32.83 0.70
N LEU A 886 -24.68 33.44 0.14
CA LEU A 886 -24.63 34.88 -0.13
C LEU A 886 -24.84 35.22 -1.61
N ASP A 887 -25.22 34.25 -2.42
CA ASP A 887 -25.38 34.31 -3.87
C ASP A 887 -26.40 35.39 -4.30
N HIS A 888 -27.40 35.68 -3.45
CA HIS A 888 -28.36 36.77 -3.64
C HIS A 888 -27.77 38.20 -3.50
N LEU A 889 -26.53 38.34 -3.01
CA LEU A 889 -25.85 39.60 -2.71
C LEU A 889 -26.68 40.53 -1.80
N GLN A 890 -27.38 39.98 -0.81
CA GLN A 890 -28.28 40.72 0.10
C GLN A 890 -27.74 40.95 1.51
N LEU A 891 -26.64 40.31 1.92
CA LEU A 891 -26.12 40.38 3.29
C LEU A 891 -25.94 41.82 3.79
N TYR A 892 -25.30 42.64 2.98
CA TYR A 892 -25.12 44.06 3.22
C TYR A 892 -25.16 44.79 1.89
N ARG A 893 -26.10 45.74 1.76
CA ARG A 893 -26.32 46.54 0.55
C ARG A 893 -26.26 48.02 0.91
N LEU A 894 -25.30 48.73 0.34
CA LEU A 894 -25.24 50.20 0.42
C LEU A 894 -25.60 50.80 -0.92
N SER A 895 -26.67 51.61 -0.91
CA SER A 895 -27.21 52.25 -2.10
C SER A 895 -28.11 53.43 -1.69
N GLY A 896 -28.10 54.51 -2.48
CA GLY A 896 -28.95 55.68 -2.25
C GLY A 896 -30.47 55.47 -2.48
N LYS A 897 -30.91 54.33 -3.07
CA LYS A 897 -32.34 53.96 -3.28
C LYS A 897 -32.53 52.42 -3.36
N PRO A 898 -33.63 51.84 -2.84
CA PRO A 898 -33.89 50.40 -2.95
C PRO A 898 -34.14 49.99 -4.40
N THR A 899 -33.43 48.97 -4.89
CA THR A 899 -33.64 48.32 -6.19
C THR A 899 -34.14 46.89 -6.00
N LEU A 900 -35.09 46.49 -6.86
CA LEU A 900 -35.78 45.18 -6.85
C LEU A 900 -35.17 44.15 -7.82
N ASP A 901 -34.22 44.55 -8.67
CA ASP A 901 -33.78 43.68 -9.76
C ASP A 901 -32.74 42.65 -9.30
N ALA A 902 -33.01 41.39 -9.63
CA ALA A 902 -32.14 40.26 -9.34
C ALA A 902 -30.99 40.19 -10.35
N THR A 903 -29.75 40.17 -9.88
CA THR A 903 -28.56 39.89 -10.71
C THR A 903 -28.75 38.55 -11.44
N PRO A 904 -28.46 38.46 -12.75
CA PRO A 904 -28.59 37.21 -13.48
C PRO A 904 -27.76 36.10 -12.82
N ARG A 905 -28.39 34.93 -12.61
CA ARG A 905 -27.77 33.78 -11.93
C ARG A 905 -26.46 33.34 -12.57
N SER A 906 -26.35 33.42 -13.90
CA SER A 906 -25.12 33.06 -14.62
C SER A 906 -23.92 33.96 -14.27
N VAL A 907 -24.15 35.24 -13.97
CA VAL A 907 -23.09 36.18 -13.54
C VAL A 907 -22.65 35.84 -12.11
N VAL A 908 -23.61 35.55 -11.24
CA VAL A 908 -23.34 35.10 -9.86
C VAL A 908 -22.59 33.76 -9.85
N ALA A 909 -22.96 32.81 -10.71
CA ALA A 909 -22.26 31.53 -10.81
C ALA A 909 -20.76 31.71 -11.17
N PHE A 910 -20.42 32.58 -12.14
CA PHE A 910 -19.01 32.87 -12.45
C PHE A 910 -18.29 33.63 -11.33
N LEU A 911 -18.99 34.50 -10.59
CA LEU A 911 -18.46 35.12 -9.38
C LEU A 911 -18.15 34.06 -8.31
N ASN A 912 -19.07 33.12 -8.07
CA ASN A 912 -18.93 32.02 -7.12
C ASN A 912 -17.73 31.14 -7.49
N LEU A 913 -17.60 30.78 -8.78
CA LEU A 913 -16.45 30.01 -9.28
C LEU A 913 -15.13 30.78 -9.12
N PHE A 914 -15.10 32.07 -9.48
CA PHE A 914 -13.90 32.91 -9.35
C PHE A 914 -13.48 33.11 -7.87
N SER A 915 -14.46 33.20 -6.98
CA SER A 915 -14.25 33.43 -5.55
C SER A 915 -13.94 32.16 -4.75
N GLY A 916 -14.18 30.98 -5.31
CA GLY A 916 -13.85 29.69 -4.68
C GLY A 916 -14.97 29.09 -3.82
N GLN A 917 -16.24 29.29 -4.21
CA GLN A 917 -17.38 28.63 -3.56
C GLN A 917 -17.33 27.11 -3.75
N LEU A 918 -17.66 26.35 -2.69
CA LEU A 918 -17.56 24.89 -2.67
C LEU A 918 -18.93 24.19 -2.59
N TYR A 919 -19.93 24.85 -2.01
CA TYR A 919 -21.27 24.30 -1.80
C TYR A 919 -22.34 25.09 -2.56
N LEU A 920 -23.33 24.36 -3.08
CA LEU A 920 -24.45 24.91 -3.85
C LEU A 920 -25.74 24.87 -3.03
N SER A 921 -26.65 25.81 -3.30
CA SER A 921 -27.88 25.99 -2.51
C SER A 921 -29.03 25.10 -2.99
N SER A 922 -29.08 24.79 -4.28
CA SER A 922 -30.16 24.00 -4.87
C SER A 922 -29.69 23.12 -6.03
N PHE A 923 -30.50 22.13 -6.38
CA PHE A 923 -30.28 21.32 -7.57
C PHE A 923 -30.30 22.15 -8.87
N GLN A 924 -31.10 23.23 -8.92
CA GLN A 924 -31.11 24.14 -10.07
C GLN A 924 -29.75 24.84 -10.24
N ASP A 925 -29.14 25.29 -9.14
CA ASP A 925 -27.82 25.94 -9.19
C ASP A 925 -26.75 24.95 -9.66
N TYR A 926 -26.87 23.67 -9.29
CA TYR A 926 -26.03 22.59 -9.82
C TYR A 926 -26.17 22.44 -11.34
N THR A 927 -27.40 22.33 -11.85
CA THR A 927 -27.63 22.19 -13.30
C THR A 927 -27.14 23.43 -14.07
N ASP A 928 -27.33 24.62 -13.51
CA ASP A 928 -26.88 25.88 -14.12
C ASP A 928 -25.35 25.94 -14.20
N VAL A 929 -24.63 25.56 -13.13
CA VAL A 929 -23.16 25.51 -13.13
C VAL A 929 -22.64 24.48 -14.14
N CYS A 930 -23.25 23.30 -14.21
CA CYS A 930 -22.86 22.28 -15.18
C CYS A 930 -23.07 22.77 -16.63
N ASP A 931 -24.22 23.36 -16.94
CA ASP A 931 -24.50 23.92 -18.28
C ASP A 931 -23.49 25.03 -18.65
N LEU A 932 -23.12 25.89 -17.68
CA LEU A 932 -22.15 26.98 -17.89
C LEU A 932 -20.73 26.47 -18.15
N LEU A 933 -20.34 25.36 -17.53
CA LEU A 933 -19.02 24.74 -17.70
C LEU A 933 -18.96 23.71 -18.84
N GLY A 934 -20.11 23.36 -19.43
CA GLY A 934 -20.21 22.36 -20.49
C GLY A 934 -20.12 20.92 -19.96
N LEU A 935 -20.51 20.70 -18.71
CA LEU A 935 -20.46 19.41 -18.01
C LEU A 935 -21.82 18.70 -18.09
N ALA A 936 -21.79 17.38 -18.20
CA ALA A 936 -22.99 16.57 -18.16
C ALA A 936 -23.52 16.40 -16.73
N TRP A 937 -24.74 16.89 -16.49
CA TRP A 937 -25.52 16.59 -15.28
C TRP A 937 -26.60 15.53 -15.55
N GLY A 938 -27.04 15.39 -16.80
CA GLY A 938 -27.95 14.34 -17.26
C GLY A 938 -27.24 13.06 -17.71
N ALA A 939 -28.01 11.97 -17.88
CA ALA A 939 -27.48 10.75 -18.50
C ALA A 939 -27.21 10.98 -20.00
N ALA A 940 -25.97 10.78 -20.44
CA ALA A 940 -25.63 10.75 -21.85
C ALA A 940 -26.15 9.46 -22.50
N ASP A 941 -26.61 9.56 -23.75
CA ASP A 941 -26.91 8.40 -24.58
C ASP A 941 -25.65 7.74 -25.15
N GLU A 942 -25.84 6.60 -25.84
CA GLU A 942 -24.74 5.81 -26.42
C GLU A 942 -23.93 6.54 -27.52
N SER A 943 -24.38 7.71 -27.98
CA SER A 943 -23.71 8.46 -29.06
C SER A 943 -22.65 9.46 -28.55
N VAL A 944 -22.66 9.77 -27.25
CA VAL A 944 -21.77 10.79 -26.65
C VAL A 944 -20.76 10.16 -25.70
N ILE A 945 -19.47 10.32 -25.99
CA ILE A 945 -18.38 9.98 -25.05
C ILE A 945 -17.97 11.26 -24.33
N LEU A 946 -18.06 11.24 -23.00
CA LEU A 946 -17.72 12.38 -22.14
C LEU A 946 -16.24 12.35 -21.76
N GLY A 947 -15.67 13.52 -21.44
CA GLY A 947 -14.37 13.64 -20.79
C GLY A 947 -14.33 13.01 -19.39
N PRO A 948 -13.14 12.87 -18.78
CA PRO A 948 -12.97 12.24 -17.47
C PRO A 948 -13.66 12.99 -16.32
N ASP A 949 -13.86 14.29 -16.49
CA ASP A 949 -14.56 15.22 -15.60
C ASP A 949 -16.04 15.42 -15.97
N GLY A 950 -16.55 14.67 -16.95
CA GLY A 950 -17.91 14.82 -17.47
C GLY A 950 -18.09 15.91 -18.52
N PHE A 951 -17.00 16.49 -19.05
CA PHE A 951 -17.08 17.51 -20.11
C PHE A 951 -17.67 16.95 -21.42
N ILE A 952 -18.61 17.69 -21.99
CA ILE A 952 -19.29 17.34 -23.25
C ILE A 952 -18.48 17.95 -24.42
N PRO A 953 -17.98 17.14 -25.38
CA PRO A 953 -17.23 17.69 -26.50
C PRO A 953 -18.06 18.64 -27.37
N PRO A 954 -17.48 19.74 -27.89
CA PRO A 954 -18.22 20.70 -28.72
C PRO A 954 -18.65 20.08 -30.06
N GLY A 955 -19.83 20.45 -30.55
CA GLY A 955 -20.33 20.03 -31.86
C GLY A 955 -20.97 18.63 -31.93
N VAL A 956 -21.04 17.90 -30.81
CA VAL A 956 -21.73 16.61 -30.72
C VAL A 956 -23.25 16.82 -30.70
N ARG A 957 -23.98 16.10 -31.57
CA ARG A 957 -25.44 16.06 -31.57
C ARG A 957 -25.91 14.79 -30.88
N GLY A 958 -26.37 14.90 -29.64
CA GLY A 958 -26.90 13.79 -28.84
C GLY A 958 -27.89 14.29 -27.78
N SER A 959 -28.31 13.41 -26.87
CA SER A 959 -29.19 13.70 -25.73
C SER A 959 -28.63 14.78 -24.79
N VAL A 960 -27.31 14.89 -24.67
CA VAL A 960 -26.61 15.97 -23.98
C VAL A 960 -25.82 16.78 -24.99
N VAL A 961 -25.92 18.10 -24.89
CA VAL A 961 -25.26 19.06 -25.80
C VAL A 961 -24.47 20.03 -24.96
N ASN A 962 -23.23 20.31 -25.37
CA ASN A 962 -22.43 21.35 -24.73
C ASN A 962 -23.09 22.72 -24.99
N LYS A 963 -23.66 23.33 -23.94
CA LYS A 963 -24.28 24.67 -23.97
C LYS A 963 -23.29 25.78 -23.61
N SER A 964 -22.07 25.44 -23.23
CA SER A 964 -21.05 26.40 -22.82
C SER A 964 -20.33 27.04 -24.01
N VAL A 965 -19.55 28.07 -23.72
CA VAL A 965 -18.67 28.74 -24.68
C VAL A 965 -17.33 28.03 -24.86
N PHE A 966 -17.07 26.96 -24.09
CA PHE A 966 -15.75 26.34 -24.00
C PHE A 966 -15.57 25.22 -25.04
N SER A 967 -14.43 25.25 -25.73
CA SER A 967 -14.01 24.18 -26.67
C SER A 967 -13.21 23.05 -26.00
N GLN A 968 -12.70 23.30 -24.80
CA GLN A 968 -11.94 22.38 -23.94
C GLN A 968 -12.43 22.52 -22.51
N SER A 969 -12.23 21.52 -21.66
CA SER A 969 -12.71 21.60 -20.28
C SER A 969 -11.97 22.65 -19.45
N PRO A 970 -12.67 23.57 -18.77
CA PRO A 970 -12.08 24.51 -17.82
C PRO A 970 -11.84 23.90 -16.42
N VAL A 971 -12.25 22.66 -16.17
CA VAL A 971 -12.29 22.06 -14.82
C VAL A 971 -10.92 21.99 -14.17
N GLN A 972 -9.86 21.61 -14.89
CA GLN A 972 -8.52 21.51 -14.31
C GLN A 972 -8.00 22.87 -13.83
N PHE A 973 -8.29 23.95 -14.57
CA PHE A 973 -7.99 25.31 -14.14
C PHE A 973 -8.78 25.69 -12.88
N LEU A 974 -10.08 25.42 -12.86
CA LEU A 974 -10.95 25.76 -11.74
C LEU A 974 -10.60 24.97 -10.48
N ARG A 975 -10.23 23.70 -10.63
CA ARG A 975 -9.77 22.84 -9.54
C ARG A 975 -8.52 23.43 -8.87
N LEU A 976 -7.50 23.77 -9.65
CA LEU A 976 -6.29 24.42 -9.13
C LEU A 976 -6.57 25.79 -8.51
N LEU A 977 -7.46 26.59 -9.12
CA LEU A 977 -7.89 27.86 -8.54
C LEU A 977 -8.53 27.64 -7.16
N MET A 978 -9.40 26.64 -7.01
CA MET A 978 -10.11 26.41 -5.76
C MET A 978 -9.22 25.75 -4.71
N GLU A 979 -8.61 24.61 -5.01
CA GLU A 979 -7.80 23.84 -4.06
C GLU A 979 -6.55 24.61 -3.64
N LYS A 980 -5.74 25.07 -4.61
CA LYS A 980 -4.42 25.63 -4.33
C LYS A 980 -4.44 27.11 -3.99
N ILE A 981 -5.26 27.90 -4.68
CA ILE A 981 -5.22 29.38 -4.59
C ILE A 981 -6.26 29.92 -3.60
N ARG A 982 -7.47 29.34 -3.54
CA ARG A 982 -8.55 29.83 -2.67
C ARG A 982 -8.62 29.12 -1.33
N GLN A 983 -8.21 27.86 -1.26
CA GLN A 983 -8.28 27.00 -0.06
C GLN A 983 -6.90 26.61 0.48
N ASP A 984 -5.81 27.27 0.07
CA ASP A 984 -4.44 27.02 0.55
C ASP A 984 -4.01 25.54 0.55
N CYS A 985 -4.33 24.82 -0.53
CA CYS A 985 -4.12 23.38 -0.73
C CYS A 985 -5.03 22.45 0.11
N GLY A 986 -6.22 22.90 0.50
CA GLY A 986 -7.25 22.05 1.11
C GLY A 986 -7.91 21.08 0.11
N SER A 987 -8.30 19.89 0.58
CA SER A 987 -9.08 18.92 -0.22
C SER A 987 -10.53 19.37 -0.34
N ILE A 988 -11.02 19.48 -1.58
CA ILE A 988 -12.41 19.86 -1.87
C ILE A 988 -13.25 18.67 -2.37
N GLU A 989 -12.69 17.47 -2.48
CA GLU A 989 -13.30 16.31 -3.16
C GLU A 989 -14.70 15.95 -2.64
N LYS A 990 -14.95 16.15 -1.34
CA LYS A 990 -16.23 15.83 -0.69
C LYS A 990 -17.30 16.94 -0.80
N THR A 991 -16.92 18.11 -1.30
CA THR A 991 -17.83 19.25 -1.51
C THR A 991 -18.65 19.08 -2.79
N ASP A 992 -19.73 19.86 -2.97
CA ASP A 992 -20.55 19.75 -4.18
C ASP A 992 -19.71 20.05 -5.44
N ILE A 993 -18.90 21.10 -5.39
CA ILE A 993 -18.02 21.50 -6.51
C ILE A 993 -16.89 20.48 -6.76
N GLY A 994 -16.30 19.92 -5.69
CA GLY A 994 -15.33 18.84 -5.84
C GLY A 994 -15.92 17.62 -6.53
N LYS A 995 -17.12 17.20 -6.13
CA LYS A 995 -17.86 16.11 -6.80
C LYS A 995 -18.15 16.42 -8.27
N ILE A 996 -18.53 17.65 -8.60
CA ILE A 996 -18.72 18.11 -9.98
C ILE A 996 -17.42 18.00 -10.78
N PHE A 997 -16.29 18.45 -10.22
CA PHE A 997 -15.00 18.40 -10.90
C PHE A 997 -14.46 16.98 -11.06
N GLU A 998 -14.89 16.03 -10.23
CA GLU A 998 -14.64 14.60 -10.39
C GLU A 998 -15.64 13.91 -11.35
N GLY A 999 -16.54 14.69 -11.99
CA GLY A 999 -17.55 14.19 -12.92
C GLY A 999 -18.68 13.39 -12.28
N MET A 1000 -18.85 13.49 -10.96
CA MET A 1000 -19.95 12.81 -10.26
C MET A 1000 -21.27 13.56 -10.47
N ARG A 1001 -22.35 12.80 -10.72
CA ARG A 1001 -23.70 13.34 -10.81
C ARG A 1001 -24.29 13.50 -9.42
N LEU A 1002 -24.78 14.70 -9.12
CA LEU A 1002 -25.57 14.99 -7.93
C LEU A 1002 -27.05 14.79 -8.28
N LEU A 1003 -27.84 14.35 -7.32
CA LEU A 1003 -29.28 14.14 -7.44
C LEU A 1003 -30.03 15.23 -6.65
N GLU A 1004 -31.32 15.44 -6.95
CA GLU A 1004 -32.16 16.39 -6.18
C GLU A 1004 -32.15 16.08 -4.67
N ASP A 1005 -32.07 14.79 -4.32
CA ASP A 1005 -32.01 14.31 -2.94
C ASP A 1005 -30.77 14.79 -2.17
N ASP A 1006 -29.65 15.05 -2.85
CA ASP A 1006 -28.42 15.57 -2.23
C ASP A 1006 -28.61 17.00 -1.67
N PHE A 1007 -29.65 17.71 -2.14
CA PHE A 1007 -29.98 19.07 -1.75
C PHE A 1007 -31.18 19.17 -0.78
N LYS A 1008 -31.77 18.04 -0.37
CA LYS A 1008 -32.89 18.03 0.59
C LYS A 1008 -32.50 18.69 1.92
N GLY A 1009 -33.29 19.66 2.36
CA GLY A 1009 -33.07 20.41 3.61
C GLY A 1009 -32.06 21.55 3.53
N ARG A 1010 -31.57 21.92 2.33
CA ARG A 1010 -30.63 23.04 2.12
C ARG A 1010 -31.31 24.37 1.74
N SER A 1011 -32.63 24.37 1.60
CA SER A 1011 -33.47 25.53 1.25
C SER A 1011 -33.86 26.38 2.44
#